data_AF-A0A0L6VNZ1-F1
#
_entry.id   AF-A0A0L6VNZ1-F1
#
_cell.length_a   1.000
_cell.length_b   1.000
_cell.length_c   1.000
_cell.angle_alpha   90.00
_cell.angle_beta   90.00
_cell.angle_gamma   90.00
#
_symmetry.space_group_name_H-M   'P 1'
#
loop_
_entity.id
_entity.type
_entity.pdbx_description
1 polymer ?
#
loop_
_entity_poly.entity_id
_entity_poly.type
_entity_poly.pdbx_seq_one_letter_code
_entity_poly.pdbx_strand_id
1 'polypeptide(L)'
;MSTVLSDGSDFSLALATWRDINLSTLQKSLDTSGLEIVENQKDSLMGRKKLAEQTRDFKKMPDEEKVGGFKGLLKAEAPDPYPLLEAAVDQTVRASEAKLLEAELTRANEQIKSLKSQLKESEKVGKEFQKQTEKLERLESKLEDAVKMQVSNKEAELDAVYGERIMNFQQREKDLTKQLDLTKKQLADLRTSNESNQAKILDDSSRREFETVSRRAEIELVQVDLERSQRRIEEVERRNEKLRAEIEAVRSGSEAQERIQTLESQITELQRETARLLSTLEVQKNTIDEYQAQSSKMETEHTRQTKKLEQEISALKEKVAQYADYDEIKRELEIIKYVEFASLNPEDEDNAGYDDCSPESSSLNLAIKMPNPNAEKANKQQTKSLETLLISKNRKLQDDLTTLRVMHDDLLVSSRMNTIENEKLKTELEKLKTLNENLENDLSRMQATSTEAPANNSLEMLVGKKSDADRLAYQDVSGGSMTEGPGSENSSRGMGKSLPVSKPEPHRITSDTSILPIITSQRDRFRQRNLELEEELRKQFETISTTRNEMKSLQNDNLKLYEKVRYLQSYRDNLGSTTLNDQSSRFNRFTSSIPSTVSRKDEELSKYRGIYEEHMNPFEKFRGRERMGALQALNPLDKLVLHTANFVLGNRLTRNLFLIYVLTLHALLFFTYGESAWRSDDLQGSTLRPPIPVNNPADS
;
A
#
# COMPACT_ATOMS: atom_id res chain seq x y z
N MET A 1 15.15 -50.03 -70.95
CA MET A 1 15.79 -51.36 -70.95
C MET A 1 14.73 -52.40 -71.33
N SER A 2 14.60 -52.78 -72.61
CA SER A 2 13.56 -53.74 -73.05
C SER A 2 13.79 -54.27 -74.48
N THR A 3 14.84 -55.09 -74.70
CA THR A 3 15.16 -55.72 -76.02
C THR A 3 16.01 -56.99 -75.85
N VAL A 4 15.51 -58.05 -75.21
CA VAL A 4 16.20 -59.37 -75.16
C VAL A 4 15.18 -60.53 -75.16
N LEU A 5 14.56 -60.83 -76.30
CA LEU A 5 13.85 -62.10 -76.59
C LEU A 5 13.76 -62.30 -78.11
N SER A 6 14.79 -62.86 -78.76
CA SER A 6 14.74 -63.17 -80.21
C SER A 6 15.55 -64.40 -80.66
N ASP A 7 16.53 -64.89 -79.91
CA ASP A 7 17.40 -66.02 -80.37
C ASP A 7 16.65 -67.36 -80.57
N GLY A 8 15.43 -67.50 -80.04
CA GLY A 8 14.66 -68.74 -80.09
C GLY A 8 14.10 -69.10 -81.47
N SER A 9 13.80 -68.12 -82.32
CA SER A 9 13.24 -68.37 -83.66
C SER A 9 14.26 -69.01 -84.59
N ASP A 10 15.46 -68.45 -84.65
CA ASP A 10 16.38 -68.65 -85.77
C ASP A 10 17.03 -70.05 -85.70
N PHE A 11 17.29 -70.54 -84.49
CA PHE A 11 17.73 -71.92 -84.28
C PHE A 11 16.64 -72.95 -84.61
N SER A 12 15.36 -72.62 -84.36
CA SER A 12 14.25 -73.51 -84.73
C SER A 12 14.05 -73.58 -86.26
N LEU A 13 14.26 -72.46 -86.95
CA LEU A 13 14.19 -72.37 -88.42
C LEU A 13 15.33 -73.18 -89.07
N ALA A 14 16.55 -73.08 -88.54
CA ALA A 14 17.70 -73.85 -89.03
C ALA A 14 17.54 -75.38 -88.82
N LEU A 15 16.84 -75.81 -87.78
CA LEU A 15 16.50 -77.22 -87.57
C LEU A 15 15.38 -77.73 -88.49
N ALA A 16 14.44 -76.86 -88.90
CA ALA A 16 13.41 -77.20 -89.87
C ALA A 16 14.02 -77.45 -91.26
N THR A 17 14.82 -76.50 -91.77
CA THR A 17 15.42 -76.62 -93.11
C THR A 17 16.37 -77.81 -93.23
N TRP A 18 17.15 -78.14 -92.20
CA TRP A 18 17.97 -79.37 -92.17
C TRP A 18 17.13 -80.66 -92.25
N ARG A 19 15.90 -80.64 -91.74
CA ARG A 19 14.97 -81.77 -91.79
C ARG A 19 14.36 -81.93 -93.18
N ASP A 20 14.01 -80.81 -93.82
CA ASP A 20 13.40 -80.78 -95.16
C ASP A 20 14.39 -81.18 -96.27
N ILE A 21 15.67 -80.81 -96.15
CA ILE A 21 16.73 -81.19 -97.11
C ILE A 21 16.89 -82.72 -97.22
N ASN A 22 16.60 -83.46 -96.14
CA ASN A 22 16.58 -84.93 -96.05
C ASN A 22 17.61 -85.65 -96.96
N LEU A 23 18.88 -85.38 -96.67
CA LEU A 23 20.06 -85.88 -97.40
C LEU A 23 20.03 -87.38 -97.69
N SER A 24 19.42 -88.19 -96.82
CA SER A 24 19.32 -89.65 -96.98
C SER A 24 18.48 -90.10 -98.19
N THR A 25 17.47 -89.31 -98.57
CA THR A 25 16.65 -89.53 -99.78
C THR A 25 17.30 -88.92 -101.02
N LEU A 26 17.93 -87.75 -100.89
CA LEU A 26 18.63 -87.10 -101.99
C LEU A 26 19.82 -87.93 -102.48
N GLN A 27 20.61 -88.51 -101.56
CA GLN A 27 21.71 -89.42 -101.89
C GLN A 27 21.21 -90.62 -102.70
N LYS A 28 20.14 -91.30 -102.27
CA LYS A 28 19.57 -92.45 -103.00
C LYS A 28 19.09 -92.09 -104.40
N SER A 29 18.54 -90.90 -104.59
CA SER A 29 18.17 -90.39 -105.92
C SER A 29 19.40 -90.22 -106.81
N LEU A 30 20.47 -89.60 -106.30
CA LEU A 30 21.72 -89.41 -107.03
C LEU A 30 22.42 -90.73 -107.36
N ASP A 31 22.45 -91.68 -106.41
CA ASP A 31 22.99 -93.03 -106.63
C ASP A 31 22.22 -93.79 -107.73
N THR A 32 20.89 -93.63 -107.77
CA THR A 32 20.01 -94.25 -108.78
C THR A 32 20.30 -93.68 -110.18
N SER A 33 20.30 -92.35 -110.35
CA SER A 33 20.64 -91.74 -111.64
C SER A 33 22.11 -91.96 -112.04
N GLY A 34 23.00 -92.17 -111.09
CA GLY A 34 24.38 -92.62 -111.35
C GLY A 34 24.43 -94.00 -112.02
N LEU A 35 23.60 -94.94 -111.58
CA LEU A 35 23.47 -96.27 -112.21
C LEU A 35 22.86 -96.17 -113.62
N GLU A 36 21.80 -95.37 -113.81
CA GLU A 36 21.18 -95.13 -115.11
C GLU A 36 22.19 -94.57 -116.14
N ILE A 37 23.08 -93.67 -115.74
CA ILE A 37 24.15 -93.15 -116.60
C ILE A 37 25.14 -94.25 -117.02
N VAL A 38 25.52 -95.15 -116.11
CA VAL A 38 26.43 -96.28 -116.41
C VAL A 38 25.76 -97.30 -117.34
N GLU A 39 24.46 -97.56 -117.17
CA GLU A 39 23.69 -98.45 -118.05
C GLU A 39 23.54 -97.86 -119.46
N ASN A 40 23.22 -96.56 -119.58
CA ASN A 40 23.19 -95.86 -120.87
C ASN A 40 24.57 -95.85 -121.58
N GLN A 41 25.68 -95.76 -120.83
CA GLN A 41 27.03 -95.88 -121.42
C GLN A 41 27.32 -97.28 -121.95
N LYS A 42 26.91 -98.33 -121.21
CA LYS A 42 27.02 -99.73 -121.62
C LYS A 42 26.20 -100.02 -122.88
N ASP A 43 24.97 -99.51 -122.96
CA ASP A 43 24.11 -99.68 -124.14
C ASP A 43 24.58 -98.86 -125.34
N SER A 44 25.17 -97.67 -125.11
CA SER A 44 25.88 -96.91 -126.15
C SER A 44 27.09 -97.66 -126.73
N LEU A 45 27.79 -98.47 -125.93
CA LEU A 45 28.89 -99.33 -126.40
C LEU A 45 28.36 -100.58 -127.13
N MET A 46 27.28 -101.20 -126.64
CA MET A 46 26.58 -102.31 -127.30
C MET A 46 26.05 -101.89 -128.68
N GLY A 47 25.42 -100.72 -128.77
CA GLY A 47 24.94 -100.13 -130.02
C GLY A 47 26.07 -99.89 -131.02
N ARG A 48 27.18 -99.27 -130.59
CA ARG A 48 28.37 -99.07 -131.44
C ARG A 48 28.98 -100.39 -131.93
N LYS A 49 29.02 -101.43 -131.10
CA LYS A 49 29.48 -102.77 -131.53
C LYS A 49 28.56 -103.38 -132.59
N LYS A 50 27.25 -103.33 -132.36
CA LYS A 50 26.23 -103.85 -133.29
C LYS A 50 26.25 -103.11 -134.63
N LEU A 51 26.42 -101.79 -134.61
CA LEU A 51 26.62 -100.95 -135.80
C LEU A 51 27.87 -101.37 -136.58
N ALA A 52 29.01 -101.56 -135.91
CA ALA A 52 30.25 -101.99 -136.56
C ALA A 52 30.13 -103.36 -137.25
N GLU A 53 29.38 -104.30 -136.66
CA GLU A 53 29.07 -105.58 -137.28
C GLU A 53 28.15 -105.41 -138.50
N GLN A 54 27.10 -104.57 -138.40
CA GLN A 54 26.21 -104.25 -139.53
C GLN A 54 26.95 -103.54 -140.69
N THR A 55 27.86 -102.59 -140.41
CA THR A 55 28.69 -101.92 -141.43
C THR A 55 29.66 -102.89 -142.12
N ARG A 56 30.23 -103.83 -141.36
CA ARG A 56 31.13 -104.87 -141.89
C ARG A 56 30.39 -105.82 -142.84
N ASP A 57 29.17 -106.19 -142.49
CA ASP A 57 28.41 -107.17 -143.27
C ASP A 57 27.68 -106.50 -144.45
N PHE A 58 27.29 -105.22 -144.34
CA PHE A 58 26.91 -104.36 -145.47
C PHE A 58 27.99 -104.27 -146.55
N LYS A 59 29.27 -104.14 -146.16
CA LYS A 59 30.41 -104.11 -147.10
C LYS A 59 30.58 -105.40 -147.92
N LYS A 60 29.96 -106.52 -147.54
CA LYS A 60 30.06 -107.82 -148.24
C LYS A 60 28.93 -108.10 -149.23
N MET A 61 27.87 -107.30 -149.23
CA MET A 61 26.71 -107.49 -150.12
C MET A 61 27.09 -107.22 -151.59
N PRO A 62 26.41 -107.82 -152.58
CA PRO A 62 26.55 -107.44 -154.00
C PRO A 62 25.96 -106.05 -154.24
N ASP A 63 26.46 -105.34 -155.27
CA ASP A 63 26.19 -103.91 -155.45
C ASP A 63 24.71 -103.55 -155.68
N GLU A 64 23.93 -104.46 -156.28
CA GLU A 64 22.50 -104.27 -156.55
C GLU A 64 21.65 -104.28 -155.25
N GLU A 65 22.09 -104.98 -154.21
CA GLU A 65 21.41 -105.02 -152.91
C GLU A 65 21.83 -103.88 -151.96
N LYS A 66 23.01 -103.27 -152.19
CA LYS A 66 23.55 -102.21 -151.31
C LYS A 66 22.62 -101.00 -151.19
N VAL A 67 21.84 -100.69 -152.23
CA VAL A 67 20.87 -99.58 -152.19
C VAL A 67 19.77 -99.83 -151.13
N GLY A 68 19.37 -101.09 -150.94
CA GLY A 68 18.44 -101.49 -149.86
C GLY A 68 19.11 -101.46 -148.48
N GLY A 69 20.30 -102.04 -148.36
CA GLY A 69 21.05 -102.13 -147.10
C GLY A 69 21.42 -100.77 -146.50
N PHE A 70 21.74 -99.78 -147.34
CA PHE A 70 22.15 -98.43 -146.92
C PHE A 70 21.09 -97.74 -146.03
N LYS A 71 19.80 -97.92 -146.34
CA LYS A 71 18.68 -97.37 -145.57
C LYS A 71 18.56 -97.97 -144.16
N GLY A 72 19.02 -99.22 -143.98
CA GLY A 72 19.10 -99.85 -142.66
C GLY A 72 20.23 -99.29 -141.81
N LEU A 73 21.40 -99.06 -142.42
CA LEU A 73 22.58 -98.55 -141.75
C LEU A 73 22.39 -97.09 -141.28
N LEU A 74 21.88 -96.23 -142.15
CA LEU A 74 21.63 -94.81 -141.86
C LEU A 74 20.64 -94.60 -140.69
N LYS A 75 19.72 -95.56 -140.49
CA LYS A 75 18.73 -95.52 -139.40
C LYS A 75 19.28 -95.94 -138.03
N ALA A 76 20.53 -96.42 -137.97
CA ALA A 76 21.23 -96.79 -136.74
C ALA A 76 22.34 -95.80 -136.33
N GLU A 77 22.59 -94.78 -137.15
CA GLU A 77 23.72 -93.85 -136.98
C GLU A 77 23.33 -92.49 -136.35
N ALA A 78 22.04 -92.19 -136.22
CA ALA A 78 21.53 -90.94 -135.67
C ALA A 78 20.53 -91.14 -134.51
N PRO A 79 21.01 -91.19 -133.25
CA PRO A 79 20.23 -90.74 -132.09
C PRO A 79 19.83 -89.27 -132.28
N ASP A 80 18.65 -88.90 -131.78
CA ASP A 80 18.15 -87.52 -131.88
C ASP A 80 19.12 -86.54 -131.15
N PRO A 81 19.57 -85.44 -131.78
CA PRO A 81 20.43 -84.44 -131.11
C PRO A 81 19.72 -83.63 -130.02
N TYR A 82 18.38 -83.63 -129.94
CA TYR A 82 17.62 -82.78 -129.01
C TYR A 82 18.04 -82.95 -127.53
N PRO A 83 18.12 -84.17 -126.96
CA PRO A 83 18.42 -84.35 -125.53
C PRO A 83 19.85 -83.93 -125.13
N LEU A 84 20.79 -83.95 -126.08
CA LEU A 84 22.16 -83.48 -125.86
C LEU A 84 22.25 -81.95 -125.85
N LEU A 85 21.45 -81.28 -126.68
CA LEU A 85 21.30 -79.83 -126.66
C LEU A 85 20.53 -79.37 -125.43
N GLU A 86 19.46 -80.08 -125.06
CA GLU A 86 18.68 -79.84 -123.83
C GLU A 86 19.58 -79.96 -122.59
N ALA A 87 20.33 -81.06 -122.43
CA ALA A 87 21.26 -81.23 -121.32
C ALA A 87 22.38 -80.19 -121.27
N ALA A 88 22.86 -79.71 -122.44
CA ALA A 88 23.85 -78.64 -122.51
C ALA A 88 23.25 -77.28 -122.10
N VAL A 89 22.03 -76.97 -122.55
CA VAL A 89 21.28 -75.78 -122.11
C VAL A 89 21.07 -75.84 -120.60
N ASP A 90 20.59 -76.96 -120.07
CA ASP A 90 20.37 -77.17 -118.64
C ASP A 90 21.65 -76.97 -117.81
N GLN A 91 22.80 -77.46 -118.29
CA GLN A 91 24.08 -77.20 -117.64
C GLN A 91 24.49 -75.73 -117.70
N THR A 92 24.21 -74.99 -118.79
CA THR A 92 24.47 -73.55 -118.85
C THR A 92 23.53 -72.73 -117.96
N VAL A 93 22.26 -73.14 -117.83
CA VAL A 93 21.29 -72.54 -116.91
C VAL A 93 21.77 -72.74 -115.47
N ARG A 94 22.03 -73.99 -115.05
CA ARG A 94 22.54 -74.30 -113.71
C ARG A 94 23.89 -73.64 -113.41
N ALA A 95 24.77 -73.49 -114.40
CA ALA A 95 26.03 -72.75 -114.23
C ALA A 95 25.83 -71.23 -114.13
N SER A 96 24.76 -70.68 -114.69
CA SER A 96 24.37 -69.27 -114.50
C SER A 96 23.70 -69.05 -113.14
N GLU A 97 22.84 -69.98 -112.69
CA GLU A 97 22.23 -69.99 -111.35
C GLU A 97 23.31 -70.11 -110.26
N ALA A 98 24.28 -71.01 -110.43
CA ALA A 98 25.41 -71.13 -109.51
C ALA A 98 26.21 -69.82 -109.38
N LYS A 99 26.42 -69.09 -110.48
CA LYS A 99 27.08 -67.77 -110.47
C LYS A 99 26.22 -66.67 -109.85
N LEU A 100 24.90 -66.72 -110.01
CA LEU A 100 23.98 -65.81 -109.34
C LEU A 100 23.97 -66.06 -107.83
N LEU A 101 23.97 -67.33 -107.39
CA LEU A 101 24.10 -67.73 -106.00
C LEU A 101 25.47 -67.38 -105.41
N GLU A 102 26.56 -67.46 -106.19
CA GLU A 102 27.90 -67.00 -105.78
C GLU A 102 27.95 -65.46 -105.63
N ALA A 103 27.31 -64.72 -106.53
CA ALA A 103 27.14 -63.27 -106.43
C ALA A 103 26.25 -62.86 -105.24
N GLU A 104 25.23 -63.64 -104.91
CA GLU A 104 24.38 -63.43 -103.74
C GLU A 104 25.11 -63.77 -102.44
N LEU A 105 25.84 -64.89 -102.38
CA LEU A 105 26.68 -65.27 -101.23
C LEU A 105 27.79 -64.26 -100.97
N THR A 106 28.45 -63.73 -102.00
CA THR A 106 29.46 -62.68 -101.82
C THR A 106 28.83 -61.38 -101.32
N ARG A 107 27.70 -60.96 -101.87
CA ARG A 107 26.92 -59.80 -101.40
C ARG A 107 26.43 -59.96 -99.95
N ALA A 108 25.94 -61.14 -99.58
CA ALA A 108 25.53 -61.48 -98.22
C ALA A 108 26.74 -61.46 -97.25
N ASN A 109 27.90 -61.95 -97.67
CA ASN A 109 29.13 -61.85 -96.88
C ASN A 109 29.60 -60.40 -96.70
N GLU A 110 29.44 -59.52 -97.70
CA GLU A 110 29.71 -58.09 -97.55
C GLU A 110 28.70 -57.38 -96.62
N GLN A 111 27.43 -57.77 -96.66
CA GLN A 111 26.42 -57.31 -95.70
C GLN A 111 26.76 -57.78 -94.26
N ILE A 112 27.10 -59.05 -94.06
CA ILE A 112 27.56 -59.57 -92.77
C ILE A 112 28.83 -58.85 -92.29
N LYS A 113 29.78 -58.55 -93.19
CA LYS A 113 31.02 -57.81 -92.88
C LYS A 113 30.73 -56.36 -92.48
N SER A 114 29.81 -55.66 -93.17
CA SER A 114 29.44 -54.29 -92.83
C SER A 114 28.62 -54.22 -91.53
N LEU A 115 27.63 -55.10 -91.35
CA LEU A 115 26.89 -55.25 -90.08
C LEU A 115 27.81 -55.58 -88.91
N LYS A 116 28.80 -56.47 -89.09
CA LYS A 116 29.80 -56.80 -88.07
C LYS A 116 30.76 -55.63 -87.77
N SER A 117 30.94 -54.70 -88.70
CA SER A 117 31.66 -53.45 -88.45
C SER A 117 30.79 -52.43 -87.72
N GLN A 118 29.51 -52.31 -88.09
CA GLN A 118 28.54 -51.44 -87.40
C GLN A 118 28.29 -51.90 -85.95
N LEU A 119 28.20 -53.21 -85.71
CA LEU A 119 28.11 -53.80 -84.38
C LEU A 119 29.32 -53.42 -83.52
N LYS A 120 30.54 -53.54 -84.06
CA LYS A 120 31.77 -53.13 -83.37
C LYS A 120 31.81 -51.63 -83.07
N GLU A 121 31.28 -50.78 -83.95
CA GLU A 121 31.22 -49.34 -83.68
C GLU A 121 30.15 -49.01 -82.62
N SER A 122 28.98 -49.65 -82.70
CA SER A 122 27.93 -49.57 -81.69
C SER A 122 28.43 -50.04 -80.31
N GLU A 123 29.22 -51.12 -80.23
CA GLU A 123 29.89 -51.55 -79.01
C GLU A 123 30.86 -50.50 -78.43
N LYS A 124 31.65 -49.82 -79.28
CA LYS A 124 32.53 -48.74 -78.81
C LYS A 124 31.72 -47.56 -78.29
N VAL A 125 30.68 -47.14 -79.02
CA VAL A 125 29.79 -46.05 -78.62
C VAL A 125 29.08 -46.38 -77.32
N GLY A 126 28.59 -47.63 -77.15
CA GLY A 126 28.02 -48.11 -75.89
C GLY A 126 29.01 -48.10 -74.72
N LYS A 127 30.26 -48.56 -74.95
CA LYS A 127 31.33 -48.55 -73.94
C LYS A 127 31.78 -47.13 -73.57
N GLU A 128 31.80 -46.18 -74.50
CA GLU A 128 32.09 -44.78 -74.17
C GLU A 128 30.88 -44.10 -73.51
N PHE A 129 29.65 -44.36 -73.96
CA PHE A 129 28.43 -43.91 -73.30
C PHE A 129 28.40 -44.35 -71.83
N GLN A 130 28.69 -45.63 -71.54
CA GLN A 130 28.82 -46.15 -70.17
C GLN A 130 29.85 -45.37 -69.34
N LYS A 131 31.05 -45.10 -69.88
CA LYS A 131 32.06 -44.28 -69.19
C LYS A 131 31.59 -42.84 -68.97
N GLN A 132 30.81 -42.26 -69.88
CA GLN A 132 30.30 -40.91 -69.72
C GLN A 132 29.15 -40.88 -68.70
N THR A 133 28.24 -41.86 -68.67
CA THR A 133 27.23 -41.98 -67.61
C THR A 133 27.87 -42.21 -66.25
N GLU A 134 28.90 -43.07 -66.13
CA GLU A 134 29.67 -43.23 -64.89
C GLU A 134 30.34 -41.92 -64.42
N LYS A 135 30.86 -41.10 -65.35
CA LYS A 135 31.45 -39.79 -65.00
C LYS A 135 30.37 -38.81 -64.55
N LEU A 136 29.22 -38.84 -65.20
CA LEU A 136 28.09 -37.94 -64.95
C LEU A 136 27.46 -38.27 -63.59
N GLU A 137 27.19 -39.54 -63.30
CA GLU A 137 26.76 -40.05 -61.99
C GLU A 137 27.76 -39.68 -60.88
N ARG A 138 29.07 -39.83 -61.12
CA ARG A 138 30.13 -39.39 -60.18
C ARG A 138 30.27 -37.88 -60.03
N LEU A 139 29.70 -37.08 -60.94
CA LEU A 139 29.62 -35.62 -60.82
C LEU A 139 28.33 -35.21 -60.11
N GLU A 140 27.20 -35.85 -60.42
CA GLU A 140 25.91 -35.67 -59.74
C GLU A 140 26.03 -36.01 -58.25
N SER A 141 26.58 -37.19 -57.89
CA SER A 141 26.84 -37.56 -56.50
C SER A 141 27.75 -36.55 -55.78
N LYS A 142 28.77 -36.00 -56.44
CA LYS A 142 29.64 -34.97 -55.85
C LYS A 142 28.95 -33.63 -55.70
N LEU A 143 28.03 -33.27 -56.60
CA LEU A 143 27.21 -32.08 -56.49
C LEU A 143 26.17 -32.24 -55.38
N GLU A 144 25.57 -33.41 -55.25
CA GLU A 144 24.64 -33.75 -54.15
C GLU A 144 25.36 -33.70 -52.79
N ASP A 145 26.53 -34.33 -52.65
CA ASP A 145 27.34 -34.24 -51.42
C ASP A 145 27.77 -32.79 -51.11
N ALA A 146 28.14 -32.00 -52.14
CA ALA A 146 28.50 -30.60 -51.96
C ALA A 146 27.31 -29.73 -51.54
N VAL A 147 26.13 -29.94 -52.13
CA VAL A 147 24.88 -29.27 -51.76
C VAL A 147 24.47 -29.66 -50.34
N LYS A 148 24.51 -30.95 -50.01
CA LYS A 148 24.19 -31.48 -48.67
C LYS A 148 25.14 -30.94 -47.60
N MET A 149 26.43 -30.81 -47.90
CA MET A 149 27.40 -30.16 -47.02
C MET A 149 27.13 -28.66 -46.88
N GLN A 150 26.74 -27.94 -47.94
CA GLN A 150 26.35 -26.53 -47.83
C GLN A 150 25.06 -26.32 -47.03
N VAL A 151 24.05 -27.19 -47.21
CA VAL A 151 22.81 -27.18 -46.42
C VAL A 151 23.14 -27.43 -44.95
N SER A 152 23.88 -28.49 -44.62
CA SER A 152 24.25 -28.81 -43.23
C SER A 152 25.10 -27.71 -42.58
N ASN A 153 26.02 -27.09 -43.31
CA ASN A 153 26.78 -25.93 -42.83
C ASN A 153 25.86 -24.72 -42.57
N LYS A 154 24.83 -24.50 -43.40
CA LYS A 154 23.87 -23.40 -43.22
C LYS A 154 22.85 -23.66 -42.11
N GLU A 155 22.44 -24.90 -41.91
CA GLU A 155 21.66 -25.34 -40.74
C GLU A 155 22.46 -25.07 -39.45
N ALA A 156 23.72 -25.51 -39.39
CA ALA A 156 24.60 -25.25 -38.25
C ALA A 156 24.90 -23.76 -38.01
N GLU A 157 25.05 -22.95 -39.06
CA GLU A 157 25.20 -21.50 -38.96
C GLU A 157 23.93 -20.83 -38.41
N LEU A 158 22.75 -21.23 -38.88
CA LEU A 158 21.47 -20.75 -38.39
C LEU A 158 21.24 -21.16 -36.93
N ASP A 159 21.47 -22.43 -36.58
CA ASP A 159 21.33 -22.94 -35.21
C ASP A 159 22.30 -22.23 -34.24
N ALA A 160 23.52 -21.92 -34.66
CA ALA A 160 24.47 -21.13 -33.88
C ALA A 160 23.96 -19.70 -33.65
N VAL A 161 23.48 -19.02 -34.70
CA VAL A 161 22.96 -17.65 -34.63
C VAL A 161 21.66 -17.57 -33.82
N TYR A 162 20.74 -18.52 -33.98
CA TYR A 162 19.52 -18.60 -33.17
C TYR A 162 19.85 -18.98 -31.72
N GLY A 163 20.78 -19.91 -31.49
CA GLY A 163 21.26 -20.28 -30.16
C GLY A 163 21.87 -19.10 -29.41
N GLU A 164 22.79 -18.35 -30.03
CA GLU A 164 23.37 -17.14 -29.44
C GLU A 164 22.29 -16.08 -29.16
N ARG A 165 21.35 -15.88 -30.10
CA ARG A 165 20.25 -14.94 -29.93
C ARG A 165 19.30 -15.33 -28.79
N ILE A 166 19.00 -16.62 -28.63
CA ILE A 166 18.21 -17.16 -27.52
C ILE A 166 18.95 -16.96 -26.19
N MET A 167 20.25 -17.27 -26.13
CA MET A 167 21.07 -17.07 -24.93
C MET A 167 21.15 -15.59 -24.54
N ASN A 168 21.32 -14.69 -25.51
CA ASN A 168 21.28 -13.24 -25.31
C ASN A 168 19.91 -12.75 -24.79
N PHE A 169 18.80 -13.29 -25.32
CA PHE A 169 17.46 -12.97 -24.80
C PHE A 169 17.25 -13.51 -23.37
N GLN A 170 17.62 -14.76 -23.08
CA GLN A 170 17.53 -15.34 -21.73
C GLN A 170 18.42 -14.60 -20.72
N GLN A 171 19.61 -14.13 -21.13
CA GLN A 171 20.47 -13.33 -20.27
C GLN A 171 19.84 -11.97 -19.98
N ARG A 172 19.31 -11.30 -21.02
CA ARG A 172 18.57 -10.04 -20.87
C ARG A 172 17.33 -10.19 -19.98
N GLU A 173 16.61 -11.31 -20.09
CA GLU A 173 15.48 -11.65 -19.21
C GLU A 173 15.95 -11.82 -17.77
N LYS A 174 17.02 -12.60 -17.52
CA LYS A 174 17.62 -12.78 -16.20
C LYS A 174 18.13 -11.48 -15.58
N ASP A 175 18.60 -10.52 -16.38
CA ASP A 175 19.04 -9.22 -15.88
C ASP A 175 17.88 -8.24 -15.66
N LEU A 176 16.81 -8.33 -16.46
CA LEU A 176 15.55 -7.62 -16.21
C LEU A 176 14.85 -8.14 -14.95
N THR A 177 14.78 -9.45 -14.71
CA THR A 177 14.18 -9.99 -13.47
C THR A 177 14.98 -9.60 -12.24
N LYS A 178 16.33 -9.60 -12.29
CA LYS A 178 17.17 -9.03 -11.21
C LYS A 178 16.88 -7.55 -10.95
N GLN A 179 16.67 -6.74 -11.99
CA GLN A 179 16.30 -5.33 -11.84
C GLN A 179 14.89 -5.17 -11.23
N LEU A 180 13.95 -6.03 -11.62
CA LEU A 180 12.59 -6.08 -11.09
C LEU A 180 12.60 -6.48 -9.60
N ASP A 181 13.40 -7.48 -9.21
CA ASP A 181 13.51 -7.92 -7.82
C ASP A 181 14.33 -6.96 -6.95
N LEU A 182 15.32 -6.26 -7.52
CA LEU A 182 16.02 -5.15 -6.84
C LEU A 182 15.07 -3.98 -6.57
N THR A 183 14.25 -3.59 -7.55
CA THR A 183 13.29 -2.49 -7.39
C THR A 183 12.11 -2.87 -6.49
N LYS A 184 11.66 -4.13 -6.49
CA LYS A 184 10.73 -4.66 -5.46
C LYS A 184 11.33 -4.57 -4.06
N LYS A 185 12.59 -4.95 -3.87
CA LYS A 185 13.29 -4.85 -2.57
C LYS A 185 13.38 -3.40 -2.12
N GLN A 186 13.87 -2.50 -2.99
CA GLN A 186 13.90 -1.06 -2.71
C GLN A 186 12.51 -0.49 -2.37
N LEU A 187 11.43 -0.97 -3.01
CA LEU A 187 10.06 -0.57 -2.65
C LEU A 187 9.62 -1.11 -1.29
N ALA A 188 10.01 -2.33 -0.90
CA ALA A 188 9.76 -2.91 0.41
C ALA A 188 10.58 -2.22 1.52
N ASP A 189 11.85 -1.91 1.25
CA ASP A 189 12.74 -1.16 2.14
C ASP A 189 12.22 0.27 2.34
N LEU A 190 11.69 0.92 1.30
CA LEU A 190 11.04 2.22 1.40
C LEU A 190 9.71 2.17 2.14
N ARG A 191 8.90 1.11 1.98
CA ARG A 191 7.65 0.90 2.73
C ARG A 191 7.92 0.70 4.21
N THR A 192 8.76 -0.27 4.57
CA THR A 192 9.13 -0.53 5.98
C THR A 192 9.86 0.64 6.63
N SER A 193 10.69 1.38 5.87
CA SER A 193 11.26 2.64 6.33
C SER A 193 10.18 3.69 6.63
N ASN A 194 9.22 3.89 5.72
CA ASN A 194 8.11 4.82 5.91
C ASN A 194 7.21 4.42 7.08
N GLU A 195 6.85 3.13 7.20
CA GLU A 195 6.13 2.56 8.35
C GLU A 195 6.89 2.81 9.66
N SER A 196 8.21 2.60 9.69
CA SER A 196 9.04 2.88 10.88
C SER A 196 9.12 4.36 11.21
N ASN A 197 9.05 5.25 10.22
CA ASN A 197 9.07 6.70 10.42
C ASN A 197 7.70 7.22 10.85
N GLN A 198 6.61 6.66 10.32
CA GLN A 198 5.25 6.91 10.78
C GLN A 198 5.07 6.43 12.23
N ALA A 199 5.57 5.24 12.57
CA ALA A 199 5.58 4.74 13.95
C ALA A 199 6.35 5.66 14.89
N LYS A 200 7.54 6.15 14.49
CA LYS A 200 8.30 7.15 15.27
C LYS A 200 7.55 8.48 15.42
N ILE A 201 6.86 8.96 14.38
CA ILE A 201 6.07 10.20 14.44
C ILE A 201 4.87 10.04 15.39
N LEU A 202 4.23 8.87 15.42
CA LEU A 202 3.17 8.56 16.36
C LEU A 202 3.70 8.43 17.80
N ASP A 203 4.85 7.79 18.00
CA ASP A 203 5.54 7.73 19.30
C ASP A 203 5.89 9.14 19.81
N ASP A 204 6.56 9.96 18.99
CA ASP A 204 6.88 11.36 19.28
C ASP A 204 5.63 12.22 19.56
N SER A 205 4.51 11.97 18.86
CA SER A 205 3.23 12.65 19.12
C SER A 205 2.68 12.24 20.49
N SER A 206 2.54 10.94 20.73
CA SER A 206 2.03 10.41 22.01
C SER A 206 2.88 10.84 23.20
N ARG A 207 4.20 10.97 23.01
CA ARG A 207 5.14 11.46 24.02
C ARG A 207 4.99 12.96 24.29
N ARG A 208 4.71 13.77 23.26
CA ARG A 208 4.40 15.20 23.41
C ARG A 208 3.02 15.43 24.01
N GLU A 209 2.05 14.57 23.69
CA GLU A 209 0.73 14.55 24.32
C GLU A 209 0.84 14.18 25.80
N PHE A 210 1.61 13.15 26.15
CA PHE A 210 1.92 12.82 27.54
C PHE A 210 2.66 13.96 28.26
N GLU A 211 3.67 14.58 27.63
CA GLU A 211 4.40 15.70 28.22
C GLU A 211 3.50 16.93 28.43
N THR A 212 2.61 17.25 27.49
CA THR A 212 1.66 18.36 27.64
C THR A 212 0.58 18.07 28.68
N VAL A 213 0.15 16.81 28.84
CA VAL A 213 -0.73 16.38 29.94
C VAL A 213 0.00 16.45 31.29
N SER A 214 1.26 16.02 31.39
CA SER A 214 2.07 16.15 32.62
C SER A 214 2.24 17.62 33.02
N ARG A 215 2.73 18.47 32.11
CA ARG A 215 2.89 19.91 32.32
C ARG A 215 1.57 20.58 32.68
N ARG A 216 0.45 20.12 32.12
CA ARG A 216 -0.88 20.60 32.48
C ARG A 216 -1.26 20.21 33.91
N ALA A 217 -1.04 18.96 34.32
CA ALA A 217 -1.27 18.52 35.70
C ALA A 217 -0.35 19.24 36.71
N GLU A 218 0.89 19.54 36.33
CA GLU A 218 1.82 20.38 37.10
C GLU A 218 1.27 21.82 37.26
N ILE A 219 0.75 22.42 36.18
CA ILE A 219 0.12 23.75 36.23
C ILE A 219 -1.17 23.73 37.07
N GLU A 220 -2.01 22.71 36.93
CA GLU A 220 -3.25 22.56 37.73
C GLU A 220 -2.94 22.37 39.23
N LEU A 221 -1.87 21.64 39.58
CA LEU A 221 -1.38 21.54 40.96
C LEU A 221 -0.87 22.89 41.50
N VAL A 222 -0.07 23.61 40.71
CA VAL A 222 0.42 24.96 41.07
C VAL A 222 -0.73 25.96 41.19
N GLN A 223 -1.79 25.83 40.39
CA GLN A 223 -3.01 26.63 40.54
C GLN A 223 -3.72 26.31 41.86
N VAL A 224 -3.88 25.04 42.22
CA VAL A 224 -4.51 24.63 43.48
C VAL A 224 -3.73 25.14 44.70
N ASP A 225 -2.40 25.09 44.68
CA ASP A 225 -1.58 25.67 45.74
C ASP A 225 -1.60 27.21 45.74
N LEU A 226 -1.72 27.86 44.58
CA LEU A 226 -1.94 29.30 44.48
C LEU A 226 -3.30 29.70 45.07
N GLU A 227 -4.39 29.03 44.71
CA GLU A 227 -5.72 29.25 45.30
C GLU A 227 -5.71 29.01 46.82
N ARG A 228 -5.01 27.98 47.28
CA ARG A 228 -4.86 27.70 48.72
C ARG A 228 -4.06 28.79 49.44
N SER A 229 -3.04 29.33 48.79
CA SER A 229 -2.26 30.47 49.28
C SER A 229 -3.10 31.75 49.31
N GLN A 230 -3.87 32.03 48.26
CA GLN A 230 -4.80 33.16 48.16
C GLN A 230 -5.87 33.10 49.26
N ARG A 231 -6.56 31.96 49.45
CA ARG A 231 -7.53 31.79 50.55
C ARG A 231 -6.90 32.00 51.94
N ARG A 232 -5.63 31.62 52.13
CA ARG A 232 -4.89 31.89 53.37
C ARG A 232 -4.53 33.38 53.52
N ILE A 233 -4.21 34.07 52.43
CA ILE A 233 -4.00 35.52 52.42
C ILE A 233 -5.31 36.24 52.75
N GLU A 234 -6.41 35.92 52.07
CA GLU A 234 -7.76 36.45 52.35
C GLU A 234 -8.19 36.25 53.81
N GLU A 235 -7.91 35.08 54.39
CA GLU A 235 -8.19 34.81 55.81
C GLU A 235 -7.33 35.68 56.74
N VAL A 236 -6.03 35.82 56.45
CA VAL A 236 -5.11 36.68 57.21
C VAL A 236 -5.47 38.16 57.04
N GLU A 237 -5.91 38.59 55.86
CA GLU A 237 -6.41 39.93 55.60
C GLU A 237 -7.70 40.21 56.35
N ARG A 238 -8.68 39.29 56.34
CA ARG A 238 -9.89 39.40 57.19
C ARG A 238 -9.58 39.43 58.69
N ARG A 239 -8.61 38.64 59.15
CA ARG A 239 -8.14 38.66 60.55
C ARG A 239 -7.48 40.01 60.88
N ASN A 240 -6.65 40.55 59.98
CA ASN A 240 -6.03 41.87 60.13
C ASN A 240 -7.06 43.02 60.05
N GLU A 241 -8.06 42.93 59.19
CA GLU A 241 -9.17 43.88 59.09
C GLU A 241 -10.00 43.87 60.38
N LYS A 242 -10.38 42.69 60.88
CA LYS A 242 -11.06 42.56 62.18
C LYS A 242 -10.21 43.15 63.30
N LEU A 243 -8.92 42.79 63.39
CA LEU A 243 -8.03 43.33 64.43
C LEU A 243 -7.84 44.85 64.30
N ARG A 244 -7.83 45.42 63.09
CA ARG A 244 -7.83 46.88 62.90
C ARG A 244 -9.13 47.53 63.36
N ALA A 245 -10.28 46.93 63.06
CA ALA A 245 -11.58 47.41 63.54
C ALA A 245 -11.70 47.29 65.07
N GLU A 246 -11.17 46.22 65.66
CA GLU A 246 -11.11 45.99 67.11
C GLU A 246 -10.17 47.01 67.79
N ILE A 247 -8.99 47.27 67.21
CA ILE A 247 -8.07 48.32 67.67
C ILE A 247 -8.72 49.71 67.55
N GLU A 248 -9.42 50.02 66.47
CA GLU A 248 -10.05 51.34 66.31
C GLU A 248 -11.32 51.48 67.18
N ALA A 249 -12.05 50.41 67.48
CA ALA A 249 -13.14 50.40 68.47
C ALA A 249 -12.62 50.64 69.91
N VAL A 250 -11.51 50.00 70.28
CA VAL A 250 -10.82 50.23 71.56
C VAL A 250 -10.22 51.64 71.63
N ARG A 251 -9.68 52.15 70.53
CA ARG A 251 -9.03 53.48 70.44
C ARG A 251 -10.02 54.64 70.40
N SER A 252 -11.13 54.50 69.68
CA SER A 252 -12.27 55.42 69.77
C SER A 252 -12.99 55.31 71.11
N GLY A 253 -12.73 54.23 71.86
CA GLY A 253 -13.24 54.00 73.20
C GLY A 253 -14.72 53.70 73.24
N SER A 254 -15.35 53.26 72.14
CA SER A 254 -16.82 53.18 72.04
C SER A 254 -17.46 52.36 73.16
N GLU A 255 -16.91 51.18 73.47
CA GLU A 255 -17.41 50.34 74.58
C GLU A 255 -17.21 51.00 75.96
N ALA A 256 -16.11 51.71 76.15
CA ALA A 256 -15.86 52.47 77.38
C ALA A 256 -16.78 53.69 77.48
N GLN A 257 -17.08 54.36 76.37
CA GLN A 257 -17.97 55.52 76.28
C GLN A 257 -19.44 55.12 76.49
N GLU A 258 -19.88 54.00 75.92
CA GLU A 258 -21.18 53.40 76.24
C GLU A 258 -21.26 53.02 77.72
N ARG A 259 -20.20 52.41 78.27
CA ARG A 259 -20.19 52.04 79.69
C ARG A 259 -20.23 53.28 80.59
N ILE A 260 -19.45 54.32 80.28
CA ILE A 260 -19.50 55.62 80.94
C ILE A 260 -20.91 56.20 80.85
N GLN A 261 -21.53 56.24 79.66
CA GLN A 261 -22.89 56.77 79.49
C GLN A 261 -23.95 56.00 80.30
N THR A 262 -23.83 54.67 80.45
CA THR A 262 -24.71 53.88 81.33
C THR A 262 -24.47 54.14 82.82
N LEU A 263 -23.24 54.46 83.22
CA LEU A 263 -22.92 54.84 84.60
C LEU A 263 -23.35 56.29 84.89
N GLU A 264 -23.20 57.21 83.93
CA GLU A 264 -23.70 58.58 84.00
C GLU A 264 -25.23 58.60 84.12
N SER A 265 -25.96 57.80 83.33
CA SER A 265 -27.42 57.74 83.45
C SER A 265 -27.85 57.22 84.83
N GLN A 266 -27.22 56.14 85.33
CA GLN A 266 -27.42 55.63 86.69
C GLN A 266 -27.06 56.67 87.77
N ILE A 267 -25.97 57.43 87.61
CA ILE A 267 -25.61 58.53 88.51
C ILE A 267 -26.68 59.63 88.49
N THR A 268 -27.20 60.03 87.33
CA THR A 268 -28.29 61.02 87.28
C THR A 268 -29.60 60.50 87.87
N GLU A 269 -29.86 59.20 87.79
CA GLU A 269 -31.03 58.57 88.40
C GLU A 269 -30.90 58.51 89.93
N LEU A 270 -29.75 58.06 90.44
CA LEU A 270 -29.42 58.09 91.87
C LEU A 270 -29.35 59.53 92.43
N GLN A 271 -28.92 60.52 91.64
CA GLN A 271 -28.99 61.94 92.00
C GLN A 271 -30.43 62.45 92.08
N ARG A 272 -31.32 62.03 91.17
CA ARG A 272 -32.77 62.34 91.27
C ARG A 272 -33.41 61.65 92.46
N GLU A 273 -33.06 60.40 92.74
CA GLU A 273 -33.57 59.66 93.88
C GLU A 273 -33.08 60.26 95.21
N THR A 274 -31.79 60.54 95.34
CA THR A 274 -31.25 61.20 96.55
C THR A 274 -31.81 62.63 96.73
N ALA A 275 -31.98 63.42 95.67
CA ALA A 275 -32.66 64.70 95.75
C ALA A 275 -34.14 64.57 96.16
N ARG A 276 -34.84 63.54 95.68
CA ARG A 276 -36.22 63.21 96.10
C ARG A 276 -36.27 62.77 97.57
N LEU A 277 -35.35 61.92 98.01
CA LEU A 277 -35.24 61.45 99.39
C LEU A 277 -34.92 62.61 100.34
N LEU A 278 -33.98 63.49 99.99
CA LEU A 278 -33.68 64.72 100.73
C LEU A 278 -34.89 65.64 100.82
N SER A 279 -35.65 65.81 99.72
CA SER A 279 -36.90 66.57 99.72
C SER A 279 -37.94 65.96 100.66
N THR A 280 -38.15 64.64 100.63
CA THR A 280 -39.06 63.96 101.59
C THR A 280 -38.57 64.01 103.03
N LEU A 281 -37.25 63.98 103.26
CA LEU A 281 -36.65 64.10 104.59
C LEU A 281 -36.82 65.51 105.14
N GLU A 282 -36.61 66.55 104.33
CA GLU A 282 -36.85 67.93 104.74
C GLU A 282 -38.34 68.19 104.99
N VAL A 283 -39.27 67.61 104.20
CA VAL A 283 -40.71 67.65 104.52
C VAL A 283 -41.02 66.94 105.84
N GLN A 284 -40.46 65.74 106.07
CA GLN A 284 -40.63 65.02 107.35
C GLN A 284 -40.06 65.81 108.54
N LYS A 285 -38.89 66.42 108.38
CA LYS A 285 -38.26 67.28 109.38
C LYS A 285 -39.14 68.50 109.69
N ASN A 286 -39.65 69.21 108.68
CA ASN A 286 -40.56 70.33 108.91
C ASN A 286 -41.84 69.89 109.64
N THR A 287 -42.43 68.73 109.32
CA THR A 287 -43.58 68.22 110.11
C THR A 287 -43.20 67.81 111.54
N ILE A 288 -41.99 67.29 111.77
CA ILE A 288 -41.48 67.01 113.13
C ILE A 288 -41.26 68.30 113.91
N ASP A 289 -40.68 69.33 113.29
CA ASP A 289 -40.47 70.65 113.88
C ASP A 289 -41.81 71.35 114.17
N GLU A 290 -42.82 71.19 113.31
CA GLU A 290 -44.21 71.61 113.57
C GLU A 290 -44.84 70.86 114.76
N TYR A 291 -44.70 69.54 114.84
CA TYR A 291 -45.19 68.75 115.98
C TYR A 291 -44.46 69.10 117.29
N GLN A 292 -43.16 69.37 117.26
CA GLN A 292 -42.41 69.86 118.43
C GLN A 292 -42.86 71.27 118.83
N ALA A 293 -43.09 72.16 117.86
CA ALA A 293 -43.67 73.49 118.10
C ALA A 293 -45.12 73.43 118.61
N GLN A 294 -45.86 72.36 118.31
CA GLN A 294 -47.20 72.10 118.88
C GLN A 294 -47.10 71.53 120.31
N SER A 295 -46.25 70.54 120.55
CA SER A 295 -46.05 69.94 121.90
C SER A 295 -45.57 70.99 122.90
N SER A 296 -44.53 71.75 122.55
CA SER A 296 -44.02 72.82 123.41
C SER A 296 -45.05 73.91 123.70
N LYS A 297 -45.93 74.27 122.75
CA LYS A 297 -47.08 75.16 123.03
C LYS A 297 -48.03 74.52 124.05
N MET A 298 -48.40 73.26 123.88
CA MET A 298 -49.25 72.53 124.84
C MET A 298 -48.60 72.45 126.23
N GLU A 299 -47.29 72.20 126.31
CA GLU A 299 -46.51 72.21 127.56
C GLU A 299 -46.50 73.60 128.22
N THR A 300 -46.35 74.69 127.46
CA THR A 300 -46.44 76.06 128.02
C THR A 300 -47.84 76.40 128.52
N GLU A 301 -48.90 75.89 127.87
CA GLU A 301 -50.28 76.08 128.35
C GLU A 301 -50.59 75.22 129.57
N HIS A 302 -50.17 73.95 129.61
CA HIS A 302 -50.36 73.09 130.78
C HIS A 302 -49.54 73.60 131.98
N THR A 303 -48.28 73.99 131.81
CA THR A 303 -47.51 74.62 132.91
C THR A 303 -48.09 75.95 133.36
N ARG A 304 -48.74 76.72 132.47
CA ARG A 304 -49.53 77.91 132.84
C ARG A 304 -50.79 77.55 133.64
N GLN A 305 -51.45 76.43 133.33
CA GLN A 305 -52.57 75.91 134.12
C GLN A 305 -52.11 75.41 135.50
N THR A 306 -51.03 74.63 135.58
CA THR A 306 -50.43 74.17 136.83
C THR A 306 -50.10 75.34 137.75
N LYS A 307 -49.44 76.39 137.24
CA LYS A 307 -49.10 77.59 138.04
C LYS A 307 -50.33 78.33 138.58
N LYS A 308 -51.45 78.36 137.85
CA LYS A 308 -52.70 78.93 138.34
C LYS A 308 -53.31 78.09 139.47
N LEU A 309 -53.36 76.77 139.29
CA LEU A 309 -53.85 75.85 140.32
C LEU A 309 -52.95 75.86 141.57
N GLU A 310 -51.64 76.01 141.41
CA GLU A 310 -50.68 76.12 142.51
C GLU A 310 -50.82 77.45 143.27
N GLN A 311 -51.09 78.57 142.56
CA GLN A 311 -51.47 79.84 143.18
C GLN A 311 -52.81 79.74 143.93
N GLU A 312 -53.81 79.06 143.37
CA GLU A 312 -55.10 78.83 144.03
C GLU A 312 -54.97 77.94 145.28
N ILE A 313 -54.18 76.86 145.20
CA ILE A 313 -53.82 76.01 146.36
C ILE A 313 -53.06 76.83 147.42
N SER A 314 -52.17 77.74 147.01
CA SER A 314 -51.47 78.63 147.96
C SER A 314 -52.44 79.58 148.66
N ALA A 315 -53.37 80.21 147.93
CA ALA A 315 -54.38 81.09 148.51
C ALA A 315 -55.39 80.33 149.40
N LEU A 316 -55.69 79.07 149.09
CA LEU A 316 -56.49 78.20 149.96
C LEU A 316 -55.73 77.79 151.22
N LYS A 317 -54.43 77.47 151.13
CA LYS A 317 -53.57 77.21 152.31
C LYS A 317 -53.45 78.45 153.20
N GLU A 318 -53.33 79.64 152.62
CA GLU A 318 -53.29 80.90 153.38
C GLU A 318 -54.61 81.14 154.14
N LYS A 319 -55.77 80.91 153.49
CA LYS A 319 -57.08 80.96 154.17
C LYS A 319 -57.21 79.91 155.28
N VAL A 320 -56.70 78.70 155.10
CA VAL A 320 -56.67 77.68 156.17
C VAL A 320 -55.78 78.12 157.33
N ALA A 321 -54.63 78.75 157.06
CA ALA A 321 -53.76 79.30 158.10
C ALA A 321 -54.42 80.46 158.87
N GLN A 322 -55.23 81.29 158.22
CA GLN A 322 -56.05 82.34 158.86
C GLN A 322 -57.15 81.78 159.79
N TYR A 323 -57.40 80.47 159.79
CA TYR A 323 -58.34 79.80 160.67
C TYR A 323 -57.67 78.88 161.72
N ALA A 324 -56.36 78.97 161.92
CA ALA A 324 -55.63 78.15 162.90
C ALA A 324 -56.09 78.39 164.36
N ASP A 325 -56.43 79.64 164.70
CA ASP A 325 -56.76 80.07 166.06
C ASP A 325 -58.06 79.43 166.62
N TYR A 326 -58.88 78.79 165.77
CA TYR A 326 -60.12 78.13 166.18
C TYR A 326 -59.89 77.02 167.22
N ASP A 327 -58.79 76.26 167.16
CA ASP A 327 -58.48 75.21 168.14
C ASP A 327 -57.85 75.76 169.45
N GLU A 328 -57.40 77.01 169.45
CA GLU A 328 -57.00 77.76 170.65
C GLU A 328 -58.27 78.27 171.37
N ILE A 329 -59.12 78.99 170.63
CA ILE A 329 -60.41 79.54 171.09
C ILE A 329 -61.34 78.43 171.62
N LYS A 330 -61.36 77.27 170.95
CA LYS A 330 -62.12 76.09 171.39
C LYS A 330 -61.62 75.56 172.74
N ARG A 331 -60.30 75.48 172.95
CA ARG A 331 -59.72 75.08 174.25
C ARG A 331 -60.07 76.08 175.36
N GLU A 332 -60.00 77.38 175.09
CA GLU A 332 -60.37 78.40 176.08
C GLU A 332 -61.86 78.31 176.47
N LEU A 333 -62.76 78.12 175.51
CA LEU A 333 -64.18 77.87 175.76
C LEU A 333 -64.44 76.56 176.52
N GLU A 334 -63.70 75.49 176.20
CA GLU A 334 -63.84 74.19 176.86
C GLU A 334 -63.33 74.20 178.31
N ILE A 335 -62.27 74.97 178.59
CA ILE A 335 -61.77 75.24 179.95
C ILE A 335 -62.79 76.06 180.76
N ILE A 336 -63.37 77.12 180.18
CA ILE A 336 -64.41 77.93 180.84
C ILE A 336 -65.63 77.05 181.16
N LYS A 337 -66.08 76.23 180.20
CA LYS A 337 -67.20 75.29 180.39
C LYS A 337 -66.93 74.27 181.49
N TYR A 338 -65.71 73.76 181.62
CA TYR A 338 -65.35 72.80 182.69
C TYR A 338 -65.28 73.42 184.10
N VAL A 339 -65.01 74.72 184.22
CA VAL A 339 -64.98 75.42 185.51
C VAL A 339 -66.38 75.79 185.99
N GLU A 340 -67.30 76.14 185.08
CA GLU A 340 -68.66 76.57 185.44
C GLU A 340 -69.65 75.41 185.65
N PHE A 341 -69.41 74.23 185.04
CA PHE A 341 -70.29 73.06 185.10
C PHE A 341 -69.77 71.87 185.93
N ALA A 342 -68.91 72.14 186.93
CA ALA A 342 -68.51 71.15 187.94
C ALA A 342 -69.60 70.86 189.00
N SER A 343 -70.87 71.15 188.70
CA SER A 343 -72.04 70.94 189.55
C SER A 343 -73.24 70.52 188.71
N LEU A 344 -73.97 69.50 189.19
CA LEU A 344 -75.18 68.92 188.61
C LEU A 344 -75.06 68.17 187.26
N ASN A 345 -74.81 66.87 187.42
CA ASN A 345 -75.59 65.77 186.83
C ASN A 345 -75.38 65.37 185.35
N PRO A 346 -75.81 64.13 184.98
CA PRO A 346 -75.15 63.35 183.92
C PRO A 346 -76.11 62.94 182.79
N GLU A 347 -75.65 61.95 182.00
CA GLU A 347 -76.44 61.00 181.21
C GLU A 347 -77.16 61.56 179.94
N ASP A 348 -76.74 61.00 178.80
CA ASP A 348 -77.59 60.32 177.80
C ASP A 348 -78.51 61.21 176.91
N GLU A 349 -79.08 60.79 175.77
CA GLU A 349 -78.98 59.54 174.98
C GLU A 349 -79.24 59.86 173.47
N ASP A 350 -79.26 58.81 172.62
CA ASP A 350 -79.47 58.77 171.16
C ASP A 350 -80.72 59.47 170.55
N ASN A 351 -80.86 59.49 169.19
CA ASN A 351 -81.83 58.60 168.46
C ASN A 351 -82.12 58.93 166.95
N ALA A 352 -82.24 57.85 166.14
CA ALA A 352 -83.02 57.59 164.90
C ALA A 352 -82.92 58.39 163.56
N GLY A 353 -82.87 57.65 162.41
CA GLY A 353 -83.62 57.97 161.16
C GLY A 353 -83.08 57.54 159.76
N TYR A 354 -83.55 56.38 159.22
CA TYR A 354 -83.85 55.93 157.81
C TYR A 354 -83.30 56.66 156.54
N ASP A 355 -83.04 56.05 155.35
CA ASP A 355 -83.09 54.66 154.81
C ASP A 355 -81.87 54.37 153.85
N ASP A 356 -81.81 53.78 152.63
CA ASP A 356 -82.71 53.26 151.55
C ASP A 356 -81.95 52.17 150.68
N CYS A 357 -82.46 51.74 149.51
CA CYS A 357 -82.18 50.46 148.81
C CYS A 357 -81.69 50.52 147.31
N SER A 358 -81.56 49.41 146.52
CA SER A 358 -80.91 48.06 146.67
C SER A 358 -80.92 47.26 145.29
N PRO A 359 -81.00 45.90 145.07
CA PRO A 359 -80.11 45.23 144.07
C PRO A 359 -80.67 44.10 143.10
N GLU A 360 -79.76 43.57 142.25
CA GLU A 360 -79.54 42.14 141.85
C GLU A 360 -80.32 41.30 140.76
N SER A 361 -79.54 40.42 140.07
CA SER A 361 -79.80 38.98 139.69
C SER A 361 -80.46 38.47 138.35
N SER A 362 -79.67 37.66 137.60
CA SER A 362 -79.96 36.35 136.89
C SER A 362 -80.80 36.11 135.59
N SER A 363 -80.10 35.69 134.51
CA SER A 363 -80.38 34.56 133.54
C SER A 363 -81.39 34.61 132.34
N LEU A 364 -81.06 33.85 131.27
CA LEU A 364 -81.92 33.09 130.29
C LEU A 364 -82.05 33.50 128.75
N ASN A 365 -81.61 32.59 127.84
CA ASN A 365 -82.04 32.22 126.44
C ASN A 365 -82.18 33.17 125.19
N LEU A 366 -81.61 32.70 124.03
CA LEU A 366 -82.26 32.40 122.69
C LEU A 366 -81.64 32.99 121.37
N ALA A 367 -81.76 32.22 120.25
CA ALA A 367 -81.51 32.48 118.79
C ALA A 367 -80.03 32.54 118.28
N ILE A 368 -79.50 31.76 117.30
CA ILE A 368 -79.87 31.25 115.94
C ILE A 368 -79.43 32.23 114.80
N LYS A 369 -78.51 31.90 113.87
CA LYS A 369 -78.65 31.03 112.65
C LYS A 369 -77.27 30.58 112.04
N MET A 370 -77.29 29.74 110.99
CA MET A 370 -76.20 28.91 110.42
C MET A 370 -75.45 29.46 109.16
N PRO A 371 -74.23 28.93 108.85
CA PRO A 371 -73.63 28.90 107.50
C PRO A 371 -74.17 27.75 106.61
N ASN A 372 -73.96 27.83 105.28
CA ASN A 372 -74.50 26.89 104.27
C ASN A 372 -73.42 25.99 103.62
N PRO A 373 -73.66 24.66 103.50
CA PRO A 373 -72.86 23.77 102.66
C PRO A 373 -73.63 23.10 101.49
N ASN A 374 -72.94 22.93 100.36
CA ASN A 374 -73.18 21.95 99.28
C ASN A 374 -74.52 21.94 98.50
N ALA A 375 -74.45 22.28 97.21
CA ALA A 375 -75.45 21.94 96.18
C ALA A 375 -74.81 21.34 94.89
N GLU A 376 -73.60 20.79 94.99
CA GLU A 376 -72.84 20.26 93.84
C GLU A 376 -73.20 18.80 93.54
N LYS A 377 -74.43 18.52 93.06
CA LYS A 377 -74.80 17.17 92.54
C LYS A 377 -76.10 17.04 91.73
N ALA A 378 -76.54 18.07 91.00
CA ALA A 378 -77.85 18.07 90.33
C ALA A 378 -77.88 18.30 88.79
N ASN A 379 -76.73 18.43 88.09
CA ASN A 379 -76.76 18.71 86.64
C ASN A 379 -75.61 18.06 85.84
N LYS A 380 -75.32 16.77 86.11
CA LYS A 380 -74.25 16.02 85.43
C LYS A 380 -74.77 15.08 84.34
N GLN A 381 -75.51 15.62 83.35
CA GLN A 381 -75.85 14.84 82.14
C GLN A 381 -76.27 15.68 80.91
N GLN A 382 -75.35 16.47 80.33
CA GLN A 382 -75.33 16.73 78.89
C GLN A 382 -73.93 17.14 78.41
N THR A 383 -73.66 16.86 77.12
CA THR A 383 -72.47 17.20 76.32
C THR A 383 -71.07 17.03 76.97
N LYS A 384 -70.30 16.06 76.46
CA LYS A 384 -68.84 16.24 76.33
C LYS A 384 -68.64 17.48 75.44
N SER A 385 -67.89 18.48 75.87
CA SER A 385 -67.86 19.77 75.17
C SER A 385 -67.39 19.63 73.73
N LEU A 386 -67.99 20.40 72.81
CA LEU A 386 -67.62 20.46 71.40
C LEU A 386 -66.12 20.70 71.24
N GLU A 387 -65.58 21.56 72.11
CA GLU A 387 -64.17 21.90 72.28
C GLU A 387 -63.27 20.68 72.52
N THR A 388 -63.60 19.76 73.44
CA THR A 388 -62.73 18.58 73.68
C THR A 388 -62.66 17.69 72.44
N LEU A 389 -63.78 17.54 71.73
CA LEU A 389 -63.86 16.73 70.52
C LEU A 389 -63.18 17.42 69.33
N LEU A 390 -63.32 18.75 69.22
CA LEU A 390 -62.58 19.59 68.27
C LEU A 390 -61.08 19.55 68.53
N ILE A 391 -60.61 19.63 69.77
CA ILE A 391 -59.19 19.50 70.13
C ILE A 391 -58.67 18.12 69.74
N SER A 392 -59.42 17.04 70.03
CA SER A 392 -59.02 15.69 69.62
C SER A 392 -58.95 15.52 68.09
N LYS A 393 -59.87 16.13 67.35
CA LYS A 393 -59.89 16.11 65.89
C LYS A 393 -58.82 17.03 65.28
N ASN A 394 -58.54 18.18 65.88
CA ASN A 394 -57.52 19.12 65.43
C ASN A 394 -56.12 18.51 65.66
N ARG A 395 -55.87 17.94 66.84
CA ARG A 395 -54.65 17.16 67.11
C ARG A 395 -54.51 16.01 66.13
N LYS A 396 -55.56 15.19 65.92
CA LYS A 396 -55.47 14.11 64.91
C LYS A 396 -55.21 14.65 63.50
N LEU A 397 -55.83 15.76 63.09
CA LEU A 397 -55.54 16.39 61.80
C LEU A 397 -54.12 16.97 61.72
N GLN A 398 -53.50 17.37 62.83
CA GLN A 398 -52.08 17.73 62.90
C GLN A 398 -51.17 16.49 62.79
N ASP A 399 -51.52 15.39 63.47
CA ASP A 399 -50.81 14.10 63.38
C ASP A 399 -50.90 13.51 61.95
N ASP A 400 -52.09 13.52 61.35
CA ASP A 400 -52.35 13.11 59.96
C ASP A 400 -51.62 14.06 58.97
N LEU A 401 -51.51 15.37 59.26
CA LEU A 401 -50.81 16.36 58.42
C LEU A 401 -49.28 16.29 58.54
N THR A 402 -48.74 15.93 59.71
CA THR A 402 -47.29 15.70 59.88
C THR A 402 -46.85 14.41 59.23
N THR A 403 -47.64 13.33 59.36
CA THR A 403 -47.38 12.08 58.63
C THR A 403 -47.50 12.26 57.12
N LEU A 404 -48.50 12.98 56.60
CA LEU A 404 -48.59 13.32 55.18
C LEU A 404 -47.42 14.21 54.69
N ARG A 405 -46.86 15.09 55.53
CA ARG A 405 -45.64 15.84 55.19
C ARG A 405 -44.42 14.94 55.09
N VAL A 406 -44.17 14.08 56.08
CA VAL A 406 -43.05 13.12 56.04
C VAL A 406 -43.18 12.20 54.82
N MET A 407 -44.37 11.65 54.55
CA MET A 407 -44.62 10.85 53.34
C MET A 407 -44.42 11.64 52.04
N HIS A 408 -44.72 12.94 52.01
CA HIS A 408 -44.46 13.79 50.85
C HIS A 408 -42.96 14.05 50.65
N ASP A 409 -42.23 14.33 51.73
CA ASP A 409 -40.78 14.54 51.69
C ASP A 409 -40.03 13.24 51.31
N ASP A 410 -40.44 12.09 51.85
CA ASP A 410 -39.95 10.76 51.44
C ASP A 410 -40.24 10.46 49.96
N LEU A 411 -41.45 10.80 49.48
CA LEU A 411 -41.82 10.63 48.07
C LEU A 411 -41.02 11.59 47.16
N LEU A 412 -40.72 12.80 47.62
CA LEU A 412 -39.85 13.75 46.90
C LEU A 412 -38.38 13.28 46.86
N VAL A 413 -37.87 12.72 47.96
CA VAL A 413 -36.52 12.12 48.01
C VAL A 413 -36.45 10.89 47.09
N SER A 414 -37.45 10.01 47.16
CA SER A 414 -37.59 8.86 46.25
C SER A 414 -37.67 9.31 44.78
N SER A 415 -38.50 10.30 44.47
CA SER A 415 -38.61 10.88 43.12
C SER A 415 -37.26 11.43 42.63
N ARG A 416 -36.54 12.18 43.47
CA ARG A 416 -35.19 12.69 43.16
C ARG A 416 -34.17 11.59 42.92
N MET A 417 -34.18 10.53 43.72
CA MET A 417 -33.30 9.36 43.51
C MET A 417 -33.62 8.65 42.20
N ASN A 418 -34.91 8.43 41.90
CA ASN A 418 -35.35 7.87 40.62
C ASN A 418 -34.95 8.75 39.43
N THR A 419 -34.97 10.09 39.54
CA THR A 419 -34.46 10.96 38.46
C THR A 419 -32.95 10.84 38.28
N ILE A 420 -32.17 10.77 39.37
CA ILE A 420 -30.71 10.60 39.31
C ILE A 420 -30.33 9.22 38.74
N GLU A 421 -31.10 8.18 39.05
CA GLU A 421 -30.92 6.84 38.46
C GLU A 421 -31.28 6.83 36.97
N ASN A 422 -32.37 7.48 36.56
CA ASN A 422 -32.72 7.66 35.15
C ASN A 422 -31.66 8.45 34.38
N GLU A 423 -31.02 9.47 34.99
CA GLU A 423 -29.91 10.20 34.38
C GLU A 423 -28.66 9.32 34.23
N LYS A 424 -28.29 8.54 35.26
CA LYS A 424 -27.20 7.57 35.19
C LYS A 424 -27.43 6.56 34.06
N LEU A 425 -28.59 5.91 34.02
CA LEU A 425 -28.97 4.94 32.99
C LEU A 425 -28.96 5.56 31.58
N LYS A 426 -29.36 6.83 31.42
CA LYS A 426 -29.21 7.55 30.14
C LYS A 426 -27.74 7.76 29.76
N THR A 427 -26.87 8.14 30.70
CA THR A 427 -25.43 8.29 30.41
C THR A 427 -24.75 6.95 30.11
N GLU A 428 -25.24 5.85 30.68
CA GLU A 428 -24.76 4.50 30.38
C GLU A 428 -25.25 4.02 29.02
N LEU A 429 -26.52 4.27 28.68
CA LEU A 429 -27.08 3.97 27.36
C LEU A 429 -26.35 4.74 26.25
N GLU A 430 -26.03 6.02 26.44
CA GLU A 430 -25.29 6.81 25.43
C GLU A 430 -23.81 6.36 25.31
N LYS A 431 -23.19 5.88 26.40
CA LYS A 431 -21.87 5.21 26.35
C LYS A 431 -21.93 3.88 25.59
N LEU A 432 -22.94 3.05 25.84
CA LEU A 432 -23.13 1.79 25.14
C LEU A 432 -23.41 2.01 23.65
N LYS A 433 -24.23 3.03 23.32
CA LYS A 433 -24.54 3.44 21.95
C LYS A 433 -23.30 3.94 21.20
N THR A 434 -22.51 4.83 21.79
CA THR A 434 -21.26 5.32 21.18
C THR A 434 -20.20 4.21 21.08
N LEU A 435 -20.15 3.27 22.03
CA LEU A 435 -19.34 2.06 21.91
C LEU A 435 -19.83 1.15 20.76
N ASN A 436 -21.14 0.98 20.58
CA ASN A 436 -21.70 0.19 19.48
C ASN A 436 -21.43 0.85 18.12
N GLU A 437 -21.56 2.18 18.02
CA GLU A 437 -21.20 2.95 16.83
C GLU A 437 -19.71 2.79 16.48
N ASN A 438 -18.81 2.79 17.48
CA ASN A 438 -17.39 2.48 17.26
C ASN A 438 -17.18 1.03 16.77
N LEU A 439 -17.86 0.05 17.37
CA LEU A 439 -17.79 -1.36 16.96
C LEU A 439 -18.36 -1.59 15.56
N GLU A 440 -19.44 -0.91 15.17
CA GLU A 440 -20.00 -0.94 13.81
C GLU A 440 -19.02 -0.33 12.78
N ASN A 441 -18.32 0.75 13.14
CA ASN A 441 -17.27 1.34 12.31
C ASN A 441 -16.06 0.41 12.14
N ASP A 442 -15.60 -0.26 13.22
CA ASP A 442 -14.47 -1.19 13.15
C ASP A 442 -14.85 -2.53 12.47
N LEU A 443 -16.08 -3.03 12.65
CA LEU A 443 -16.60 -4.16 11.86
C LEU A 443 -16.70 -3.80 10.37
N SER A 444 -17.13 -2.57 10.04
CA SER A 444 -17.15 -2.08 8.65
C SER A 444 -15.74 -2.04 8.04
N ARG A 445 -14.72 -1.67 8.84
CA ARG A 445 -13.30 -1.74 8.44
C ARG A 445 -12.83 -3.18 8.23
N MET A 446 -13.15 -4.10 9.15
CA MET A 446 -12.81 -5.52 9.02
C MET A 446 -13.47 -6.16 7.79
N GLN A 447 -14.73 -5.82 7.51
CA GLN A 447 -15.47 -6.29 6.34
C GLN A 447 -14.84 -5.77 5.03
N ALA A 448 -14.46 -4.50 4.97
CA ALA A 448 -13.75 -3.91 3.83
C ALA A 448 -12.36 -4.55 3.59
N THR A 449 -11.67 -5.02 4.63
CA THR A 449 -10.43 -5.80 4.49
C THR A 449 -10.66 -7.28 4.12
N SER A 450 -11.87 -7.80 4.30
CA SER A 450 -12.19 -9.21 4.03
C SER A 450 -12.64 -9.48 2.59
N THR A 451 -12.88 -8.44 1.78
CA THR A 451 -13.36 -8.57 0.39
C THR A 451 -12.30 -8.93 -0.66
N GLU A 452 -11.04 -9.21 -0.28
CA GLU A 452 -9.94 -9.50 -1.22
C GLU A 452 -9.53 -11.00 -1.30
N ALA A 453 -10.43 -11.97 -1.04
CA ALA A 453 -10.16 -13.40 -1.32
C ALA A 453 -11.43 -14.23 -1.65
N PRO A 454 -11.40 -15.20 -2.61
CA PRO A 454 -12.60 -15.93 -3.05
C PRO A 454 -12.78 -17.38 -2.54
N ALA A 455 -14.00 -17.66 -2.05
CA ALA A 455 -14.81 -18.88 -2.20
C ALA A 455 -14.24 -20.31 -1.92
N ASN A 456 -14.93 -21.09 -1.07
CA ASN A 456 -15.95 -22.09 -1.52
C ASN A 456 -16.58 -22.94 -0.38
N ASN A 457 -17.82 -23.42 -0.64
CA ASN A 457 -18.58 -24.51 0.04
C ASN A 457 -19.06 -24.27 1.50
N SER A 458 -20.35 -24.39 1.88
CA SER A 458 -21.43 -25.40 1.64
C SER A 458 -21.44 -26.53 2.70
N LEU A 459 -22.58 -27.07 3.20
CA LEU A 459 -24.02 -26.78 3.03
C LEU A 459 -24.84 -27.68 4.01
N GLU A 460 -25.75 -27.11 4.82
CA GLU A 460 -27.03 -27.68 5.36
C GLU A 460 -27.52 -26.76 6.52
N MET A 461 -28.76 -26.27 6.67
CA MET A 461 -30.12 -26.54 6.16
C MET A 461 -30.98 -27.55 6.96
N LEU A 462 -31.71 -27.06 7.98
CA LEU A 462 -33.18 -27.25 8.00
C LEU A 462 -33.97 -26.23 8.87
N VAL A 463 -34.87 -25.51 8.20
CA VAL A 463 -36.20 -24.95 8.61
C VAL A 463 -36.62 -25.07 10.09
N GLY A 464 -37.11 -24.03 10.79
CA GLY A 464 -37.45 -22.63 10.43
C GLY A 464 -38.08 -21.89 11.64
N LYS A 465 -38.66 -20.67 11.54
CA LYS A 465 -39.19 -19.95 10.37
C LYS A 465 -39.49 -18.46 10.69
N LYS A 466 -38.72 -17.52 10.11
CA LYS A 466 -38.88 -16.03 10.13
C LYS A 466 -38.65 -15.35 11.50
N SER A 467 -38.15 -14.12 11.59
CA SER A 467 -37.73 -13.13 10.56
C SER A 467 -36.28 -12.65 10.79
N ASP A 468 -35.74 -11.91 9.84
CA ASP A 468 -34.30 -11.84 9.54
C ASP A 468 -33.44 -10.89 10.42
N ALA A 469 -32.11 -11.03 10.30
CA ALA A 469 -31.00 -10.27 10.90
C ALA A 469 -30.64 -10.51 12.39
N ASP A 470 -29.72 -11.47 12.59
CA ASP A 470 -28.42 -11.38 13.30
C ASP A 470 -28.24 -10.39 14.48
N ARG A 471 -27.73 -10.74 15.69
CA ARG A 471 -26.62 -11.65 16.13
C ARG A 471 -25.21 -11.21 15.70
N LEU A 472 -24.17 -11.24 16.56
CA LEU A 472 -24.06 -11.31 18.02
C LEU A 472 -22.66 -10.78 18.44
N ALA A 473 -22.40 -10.72 19.74
CA ALA A 473 -21.12 -10.25 20.31
C ALA A 473 -19.93 -11.22 20.11
N TYR A 474 -18.73 -10.69 20.37
CA TYR A 474 -17.41 -11.34 20.35
C TYR A 474 -17.14 -12.23 21.59
N GLN A 475 -16.00 -12.96 21.56
CA GLN A 475 -15.23 -13.46 22.73
C GLN A 475 -15.81 -14.68 23.51
N ASP A 476 -15.04 -15.52 24.25
CA ASP A 476 -13.61 -15.49 24.63
C ASP A 476 -13.00 -16.90 24.97
N VAL A 477 -11.71 -16.91 25.35
CA VAL A 477 -10.91 -17.83 26.21
C VAL A 477 -10.29 -19.16 25.72
N SER A 478 -8.95 -19.22 25.88
CA SER A 478 -8.15 -20.27 26.59
C SER A 478 -7.34 -21.35 25.83
N GLY A 479 -6.03 -21.42 26.14
CA GLY A 479 -5.30 -22.69 26.33
C GLY A 479 -3.98 -22.94 25.55
N GLY A 480 -2.88 -23.31 26.24
CA GLY A 480 -1.91 -24.28 25.66
C GLY A 480 -0.41 -23.93 25.45
N SER A 481 0.36 -23.68 26.52
CA SER A 481 1.68 -24.29 26.82
C SER A 481 2.72 -24.68 25.71
N MET A 482 3.86 -23.97 25.69
CA MET A 482 5.28 -24.46 25.68
C MET A 482 6.01 -25.05 24.43
N THR A 483 7.31 -24.68 24.37
CA THR A 483 8.53 -25.39 23.88
C THR A 483 8.82 -25.63 22.38
N GLU A 484 9.83 -24.89 21.90
CA GLU A 484 11.04 -25.28 21.15
C GLU A 484 11.01 -26.30 19.97
N GLY A 485 11.62 -25.88 18.84
CA GLY A 485 12.53 -26.75 18.06
C GLY A 485 12.10 -27.15 16.65
N PRO A 486 12.54 -26.44 15.58
CA PRO A 486 12.43 -26.92 14.21
C PRO A 486 13.62 -27.84 13.85
N GLY A 487 13.38 -29.15 13.77
CA GLY A 487 14.31 -30.09 13.14
C GLY A 487 14.37 -29.86 11.62
N SER A 488 15.58 -29.90 11.03
CA SER A 488 15.78 -29.74 9.59
C SER A 488 16.45 -30.98 9.02
N GLU A 489 15.72 -31.77 8.22
CA GLU A 489 16.27 -32.94 7.54
C GLU A 489 16.74 -32.63 6.12
N ASN A 490 18.04 -32.87 5.91
CA ASN A 490 18.73 -33.21 4.68
C ASN A 490 17.95 -33.19 3.34
N SER A 491 18.49 -32.41 2.40
CA SER A 491 18.98 -33.04 1.17
C SER A 491 20.35 -32.47 0.78
N SER A 492 21.15 -33.23 0.04
CA SER A 492 22.62 -33.13 0.07
C SER A 492 23.28 -33.03 -1.31
N ARG A 493 24.45 -32.35 -1.30
CA ARG A 493 25.58 -32.30 -2.28
C ARG A 493 25.82 -30.88 -2.83
N GLY A 494 27.02 -30.28 -2.74
CA GLY A 494 28.19 -30.61 -1.93
C GLY A 494 29.52 -30.55 -2.68
N MET A 495 30.50 -29.85 -2.11
CA MET A 495 31.92 -29.94 -2.46
C MET A 495 32.77 -29.41 -1.29
N GLY A 496 33.64 -30.23 -0.72
CA GLY A 496 34.46 -29.85 0.45
C GLY A 496 35.46 -30.94 0.80
N LYS A 497 36.75 -30.70 0.51
CA LYS A 497 37.82 -31.71 0.55
C LYS A 497 38.85 -31.36 1.61
N SER A 498 39.04 -32.24 2.59
CA SER A 498 40.19 -32.21 3.51
C SER A 498 40.56 -33.63 3.96
N LEU A 499 41.85 -33.83 4.29
CA LEU A 499 42.45 -35.12 4.66
C LEU A 499 43.82 -34.86 5.32
N PRO A 500 44.17 -35.53 6.43
CA PRO A 500 45.56 -35.53 6.92
C PRO A 500 46.15 -36.93 7.22
N VAL A 501 47.32 -37.19 6.62
CA VAL A 501 48.52 -37.85 7.21
C VAL A 501 48.43 -39.32 7.69
N SER A 502 49.12 -40.23 6.97
CA SER A 502 50.29 -40.99 7.48
C SER A 502 50.95 -41.89 6.40
N LYS A 503 52.14 -42.47 6.70
CA LYS A 503 53.10 -43.22 5.84
C LYS A 503 52.91 -44.76 5.92
N PRO A 504 53.59 -45.66 5.14
CA PRO A 504 54.79 -45.46 4.29
C PRO A 504 54.78 -46.10 2.86
N GLU A 505 55.96 -45.97 2.22
CA GLU A 505 56.51 -46.46 0.93
C GLU A 505 56.47 -48.00 0.66
N PRO A 506 56.84 -48.55 -0.55
CA PRO A 506 58.08 -48.23 -1.31
C PRO A 506 58.12 -48.26 -2.87
N HIS A 507 59.19 -47.61 -3.39
CA HIS A 507 59.91 -47.82 -4.68
C HIS A 507 59.31 -47.28 -6.01
N ARG A 508 59.92 -46.22 -6.58
CA ARG A 508 60.89 -46.20 -7.75
C ARG A 508 60.19 -46.11 -9.13
N ILE A 509 60.66 -45.38 -10.17
CA ILE A 509 62.04 -44.99 -10.51
C ILE A 509 62.13 -43.72 -11.45
N THR A 510 63.15 -42.86 -11.23
CA THR A 510 63.81 -41.86 -12.15
C THR A 510 63.14 -40.61 -12.78
N SER A 511 64.03 -39.65 -13.09
CA SER A 511 63.98 -38.51 -14.04
C SER A 511 63.26 -37.21 -13.65
N ASP A 512 63.68 -36.62 -12.52
CA ASP A 512 63.46 -35.21 -12.21
C ASP A 512 64.32 -34.25 -13.06
N THR A 513 63.73 -33.66 -14.09
CA THR A 513 63.88 -32.21 -14.41
C THR A 513 62.63 -31.73 -15.16
N SER A 514 61.43 -32.03 -14.64
CA SER A 514 60.21 -31.58 -15.29
C SER A 514 60.14 -30.04 -15.28
N ILE A 515 59.87 -29.44 -16.44
CA ILE A 515 59.70 -27.98 -16.58
C ILE A 515 58.35 -27.50 -15.99
N LEU A 516 57.47 -28.45 -15.66
CA LEU A 516 56.10 -28.25 -15.21
C LEU A 516 55.98 -27.45 -13.90
N PRO A 517 56.77 -27.65 -12.82
CA PRO A 517 56.66 -26.88 -11.58
C PRO A 517 56.99 -25.39 -11.81
N ILE A 518 57.95 -25.11 -12.69
CA ILE A 518 58.30 -23.74 -13.10
C ILE A 518 57.13 -23.13 -13.88
N ILE A 519 56.60 -23.83 -14.89
CA ILE A 519 55.45 -23.36 -15.67
C ILE A 519 54.19 -23.18 -14.80
N THR A 520 53.91 -24.06 -13.83
CA THR A 520 52.80 -23.85 -12.89
C THR A 520 53.05 -22.64 -12.00
N SER A 521 54.27 -22.44 -11.48
CA SER A 521 54.58 -21.25 -10.68
C SER A 521 54.46 -19.95 -11.48
N GLN A 522 54.82 -19.96 -12.77
CA GLN A 522 54.64 -18.82 -13.67
C GLN A 522 53.16 -18.60 -13.99
N ARG A 523 52.42 -19.65 -14.39
CA ARG A 523 50.97 -19.61 -14.63
C ARG A 523 50.21 -19.07 -13.43
N ASP A 524 50.55 -19.51 -12.23
CA ASP A 524 49.83 -19.14 -11.01
C ASP A 524 50.22 -17.73 -10.54
N ARG A 525 51.46 -17.27 -10.80
CA ARG A 525 51.82 -15.83 -10.71
C ARG A 525 51.07 -14.96 -11.73
N PHE A 526 50.90 -15.41 -12.97
CA PHE A 526 50.11 -14.70 -13.98
C PHE A 526 48.62 -14.66 -13.61
N ARG A 527 48.06 -15.74 -13.04
CA ARG A 527 46.70 -15.76 -12.49
C ARG A 527 46.55 -14.79 -11.32
N GLN A 528 47.49 -14.79 -10.38
CA GLN A 528 47.49 -13.83 -9.28
C GLN A 528 47.54 -12.39 -9.81
N ARG A 529 48.46 -12.08 -10.73
CA ARG A 529 48.56 -10.73 -11.32
C ARG A 529 47.32 -10.33 -12.11
N ASN A 530 46.66 -11.27 -12.81
CA ASN A 530 45.38 -10.99 -13.47
C ASN A 530 44.25 -10.72 -12.47
N LEU A 531 44.19 -11.46 -11.36
CA LEU A 531 43.21 -11.19 -10.29
C LEU A 531 43.46 -9.84 -9.61
N GLU A 532 44.72 -9.50 -9.34
CA GLU A 532 45.13 -8.18 -8.82
C GLU A 532 44.74 -7.05 -9.79
N LEU A 533 44.96 -7.22 -11.10
CA LEU A 533 44.56 -6.27 -12.13
C LEU A 533 43.03 -6.18 -12.31
N GLU A 534 42.30 -7.29 -12.19
CA GLU A 534 40.83 -7.30 -12.19
C GLU A 534 40.26 -6.59 -10.95
N GLU A 535 40.88 -6.74 -9.78
CA GLU A 535 40.50 -6.05 -8.56
C GLU A 535 40.82 -4.55 -8.63
N GLU A 536 41.99 -4.17 -9.16
CA GLU A 536 42.35 -2.78 -9.41
C GLU A 536 41.42 -2.12 -10.44
N LEU A 537 41.09 -2.83 -11.53
CA LEU A 537 40.11 -2.37 -12.53
C LEU A 537 38.73 -2.13 -11.89
N ARG A 538 38.27 -3.03 -11.00
CA ARG A 538 37.01 -2.84 -10.25
C ARG A 538 37.07 -1.61 -9.34
N LYS A 539 38.16 -1.42 -8.59
CA LYS A 539 38.38 -0.23 -7.73
C LYS A 539 38.41 1.07 -8.53
N GLN A 540 39.02 1.06 -9.71
CA GLN A 540 39.00 2.21 -10.63
C GLN A 540 37.59 2.49 -11.16
N PHE A 541 36.81 1.46 -11.56
CA PHE A 541 35.41 1.65 -11.95
C PHE A 541 34.53 2.16 -10.82
N GLU A 542 34.74 1.68 -9.58
CA GLU A 542 34.04 2.15 -8.39
C GLU A 542 34.36 3.62 -8.10
N THR A 543 35.65 4.00 -8.09
CA THR A 543 36.10 5.38 -7.89
C THR A 543 35.57 6.32 -8.99
N ILE A 544 35.58 5.87 -10.25
CA ILE A 544 34.98 6.61 -11.36
C ILE A 544 33.46 6.76 -11.17
N SER A 545 32.79 5.77 -10.56
CA SER A 545 31.35 5.83 -10.25
C SER A 545 31.05 6.82 -9.12
N THR A 546 31.80 6.77 -8.00
CA THR A 546 31.62 7.70 -6.87
C THR A 546 31.90 9.14 -7.30
N THR A 547 33.04 9.43 -7.94
CA THR A 547 33.36 10.78 -8.44
C THR A 547 32.35 11.30 -9.46
N ARG A 548 31.74 10.42 -10.30
CA ARG A 548 30.65 10.82 -11.20
C ARG A 548 29.35 11.15 -10.45
N ASN A 549 29.06 10.47 -9.35
CA ASN A 549 27.89 10.75 -8.52
C ASN A 549 28.09 12.00 -7.65
N GLU A 550 29.29 12.21 -7.11
CA GLU A 550 29.72 13.45 -6.44
C GLU A 550 29.61 14.65 -7.39
N MET A 551 30.14 14.56 -8.61
CA MET A 551 29.97 15.62 -9.61
C MET A 551 28.51 15.93 -9.92
N LYS A 552 27.62 14.92 -9.97
CA LYS A 552 26.18 15.14 -10.15
C LYS A 552 25.53 15.82 -8.95
N SER A 553 25.91 15.45 -7.72
CA SER A 553 25.41 16.13 -6.51
C SER A 553 25.88 17.58 -6.52
N LEU A 554 27.18 17.83 -6.68
CA LEU A 554 27.75 19.17 -6.72
C LEU A 554 27.15 20.03 -7.85
N GLN A 555 26.84 19.47 -9.02
CA GLN A 555 26.13 20.19 -10.09
C GLN A 555 24.70 20.56 -9.68
N ASN A 556 23.96 19.65 -9.05
CA ASN A 556 22.60 19.89 -8.54
C ASN A 556 22.61 20.92 -7.39
N ASP A 557 23.56 20.81 -6.47
CA ASP A 557 23.68 21.68 -5.30
C ASP A 557 24.19 23.08 -5.69
N ASN A 558 25.09 23.18 -6.69
CA ASN A 558 25.44 24.46 -7.31
C ASN A 558 24.25 25.10 -8.05
N LEU A 559 23.39 24.30 -8.68
CA LEU A 559 22.17 24.81 -9.32
C LEU A 559 21.15 25.31 -8.29
N LYS A 560 20.92 24.59 -7.18
CA LYS A 560 20.11 25.08 -6.04
C LYS A 560 20.71 26.33 -5.40
N LEU A 561 22.04 26.43 -5.35
CA LEU A 561 22.71 27.63 -4.83
C LEU A 561 22.52 28.81 -5.79
N TYR A 562 22.57 28.57 -7.10
CA TYR A 562 22.23 29.55 -8.13
C TYR A 562 20.76 29.98 -8.04
N GLU A 563 19.82 29.04 -7.88
CA GLU A 563 18.39 29.31 -7.63
C GLU A 563 18.20 30.21 -6.40
N LYS A 564 18.86 29.89 -5.28
CA LYS A 564 18.80 30.68 -4.04
C LYS A 564 19.40 32.08 -4.20
N VAL A 565 20.55 32.20 -4.90
CA VAL A 565 21.16 33.50 -5.24
C VAL A 565 20.25 34.31 -6.15
N ARG A 566 19.63 33.68 -7.16
CA ARG A 566 18.72 34.36 -8.10
C ARG A 566 17.42 34.77 -7.44
N TYR A 567 16.89 33.96 -6.52
CA TYR A 567 15.73 34.30 -5.69
C TYR A 567 16.04 35.50 -4.80
N LEU A 568 17.15 35.47 -4.05
CA LEU A 568 17.59 36.60 -3.20
C LEU A 568 17.88 37.87 -4.01
N GLN A 569 18.45 37.74 -5.21
CA GLN A 569 18.62 38.85 -6.14
C GLN A 569 17.26 39.43 -6.56
N SER A 570 16.31 38.60 -6.99
CA SER A 570 14.96 39.05 -7.37
C SER A 570 14.19 39.67 -6.20
N TYR A 571 14.43 39.21 -4.97
CA TYR A 571 13.86 39.79 -3.77
C TYR A 571 14.47 41.16 -3.45
N ARG A 572 15.79 41.33 -3.65
CA ARG A 572 16.48 42.63 -3.50
C ARG A 572 16.05 43.62 -4.57
N ASP A 573 15.91 43.17 -5.81
CA ASP A 573 15.49 44.00 -6.93
C ASP A 573 14.01 44.43 -6.79
N ASN A 574 13.13 43.54 -6.30
CA ASN A 574 11.75 43.89 -5.91
C ASN A 574 11.68 44.88 -4.74
N LEU A 575 12.52 44.71 -3.71
CA LEU A 575 12.60 45.63 -2.57
C LEU A 575 13.10 47.02 -2.98
N GLY A 576 13.90 47.11 -4.04
CA GLY A 576 14.28 48.37 -4.69
C GLY A 576 13.20 49.02 -5.57
N SER A 577 12.07 48.35 -5.80
CA SER A 577 10.98 48.79 -6.70
C SER A 577 9.80 49.45 -5.97
N THR A 578 9.73 49.35 -4.63
CA THR A 578 8.55 49.79 -3.85
C THR A 578 8.63 51.21 -3.30
N THR A 579 9.72 51.93 -3.53
CA THR A 579 9.87 53.36 -3.19
C THR A 579 10.02 54.21 -4.44
N LEU A 580 9.21 55.27 -4.53
CA LEU A 580 9.20 56.23 -5.64
C LEU A 580 10.57 56.90 -5.89
N ASN A 581 10.78 57.29 -7.16
CA ASN A 581 11.34 58.57 -7.62
C ASN A 581 12.58 58.51 -8.55
N ASP A 582 12.58 59.40 -9.55
CA ASP A 582 13.34 59.36 -10.81
C ASP A 582 14.77 59.97 -10.71
N GLN A 583 15.55 59.63 -9.68
CA GLN A 583 16.90 60.22 -9.50
C GLN A 583 18.03 59.25 -9.07
N SER A 584 17.75 57.98 -8.76
CA SER A 584 18.77 57.04 -8.26
C SER A 584 19.75 56.51 -9.34
N SER A 585 19.44 56.70 -10.63
CA SER A 585 20.16 56.15 -11.80
C SER A 585 21.60 56.68 -12.02
N ARG A 586 22.07 57.60 -11.15
CA ARG A 586 23.43 58.15 -11.16
C ARG A 586 24.35 57.56 -10.09
N PHE A 587 23.84 57.14 -8.93
CA PHE A 587 24.71 56.75 -7.80
C PHE A 587 25.23 55.31 -7.90
N ASN A 588 24.44 54.39 -8.46
CA ASN A 588 24.81 52.96 -8.62
C ASN A 588 25.94 52.70 -9.66
N ARG A 589 26.57 53.76 -10.20
CA ARG A 589 27.69 53.68 -11.16
C ARG A 589 29.07 53.87 -10.51
N PHE A 590 29.13 54.16 -9.21
CA PHE A 590 30.38 54.50 -8.51
C PHE A 590 31.00 53.34 -7.69
N THR A 591 30.32 52.19 -7.61
CA THR A 591 30.75 51.03 -6.81
C THR A 591 31.35 49.88 -7.64
N SER A 592 31.32 49.97 -8.98
CA SER A 592 31.85 48.94 -9.89
C SER A 592 33.35 49.05 -10.18
N SER A 593 34.09 49.83 -9.39
CA SER A 593 35.49 50.21 -9.63
C SER A 593 36.50 49.49 -8.71
N ILE A 594 36.10 48.41 -8.03
CA ILE A 594 37.01 47.53 -7.30
C ILE A 594 37.47 46.40 -8.25
N PRO A 595 38.72 46.42 -8.76
CA PRO A 595 39.22 45.39 -9.68
C PRO A 595 39.48 44.09 -8.91
N SER A 596 38.47 43.23 -8.85
CA SER A 596 38.53 41.89 -8.26
C SER A 596 38.24 40.81 -9.30
N THR A 597 38.68 39.59 -9.01
CA THR A 597 38.88 38.44 -9.90
C THR A 597 37.60 37.79 -10.47
N VAL A 598 36.63 38.58 -10.94
CA VAL A 598 35.24 38.16 -11.14
C VAL A 598 34.98 37.44 -12.47
N SER A 599 35.77 37.65 -13.54
CA SER A 599 35.47 37.09 -14.88
C SER A 599 35.26 35.57 -14.92
N ARG A 600 35.95 34.78 -14.07
CA ARG A 600 35.68 33.32 -13.98
C ARG A 600 34.36 33.00 -13.27
N LYS A 601 33.98 33.78 -12.25
CA LYS A 601 32.70 33.58 -11.54
C LYS A 601 31.52 33.94 -12.43
N ASP A 602 31.60 35.00 -13.23
CA ASP A 602 30.54 35.34 -14.17
C ASP A 602 30.37 34.29 -15.27
N GLU A 603 31.46 33.63 -15.71
CA GLU A 603 31.41 32.53 -16.67
C GLU A 603 30.81 31.24 -16.07
N GLU A 604 31.16 30.89 -14.82
CA GLU A 604 30.52 29.79 -14.08
C GLU A 604 29.05 30.07 -13.79
N LEU A 605 28.71 31.29 -13.34
CA LEU A 605 27.33 31.73 -13.12
C LEU A 605 26.53 31.76 -14.43
N SER A 606 27.14 32.13 -15.56
CA SER A 606 26.53 32.06 -16.90
C SER A 606 26.21 30.62 -17.29
N LYS A 607 27.12 29.68 -17.01
CA LYS A 607 26.89 28.24 -17.24
C LYS A 607 25.73 27.70 -16.40
N TYR A 608 25.70 27.96 -15.10
CA TYR A 608 24.60 27.52 -14.24
C TYR A 608 23.29 28.26 -14.53
N ARG A 609 23.36 29.53 -14.98
CA ARG A 609 22.21 30.28 -15.49
C ARG A 609 21.58 29.61 -16.70
N GLY A 610 22.37 29.20 -17.70
CA GLY A 610 21.86 28.49 -18.88
C GLY A 610 21.15 27.19 -18.50
N ILE A 611 21.79 26.37 -17.66
CA ILE A 611 21.22 25.10 -17.17
C ILE A 611 19.95 25.34 -16.33
N TYR A 612 19.90 26.41 -15.53
CA TYR A 612 18.70 26.79 -14.78
C TYR A 612 17.57 27.30 -15.68
N GLU A 613 17.85 28.17 -16.65
CA GLU A 613 16.85 28.67 -17.61
C GLU A 613 16.30 27.52 -18.47
N GLU A 614 17.15 26.58 -18.93
CA GLU A 614 16.76 25.34 -19.59
C GLU A 614 15.89 24.44 -18.68
N HIS A 615 16.33 24.21 -17.43
CA HIS A 615 15.60 23.36 -16.49
C HIS A 615 14.23 23.94 -16.11
N MET A 616 14.13 25.26 -15.94
CA MET A 616 12.92 25.93 -15.49
C MET A 616 11.94 26.26 -16.63
N ASN A 617 12.36 26.17 -17.89
CA ASN A 617 11.52 26.44 -19.06
C ASN A 617 10.54 25.28 -19.35
N PRO A 618 9.21 25.46 -19.12
CA PRO A 618 8.24 24.40 -19.41
C PRO A 618 8.12 24.10 -20.91
N PHE A 619 8.40 25.09 -21.76
CA PHE A 619 8.33 24.93 -23.22
C PHE A 619 9.50 24.13 -23.79
N GLU A 620 10.65 24.05 -23.11
CA GLU A 620 11.77 23.16 -23.46
C GLU A 620 11.36 21.69 -23.27
N LYS A 621 10.84 21.40 -22.07
CA LYS A 621 10.29 20.09 -21.68
C LYS A 621 9.08 19.70 -22.54
N PHE A 622 8.29 20.66 -23.00
CA PHE A 622 7.21 20.44 -23.98
C PHE A 622 7.78 20.12 -25.38
N ARG A 623 8.63 20.99 -25.94
CA ARG A 623 9.27 20.80 -27.27
C ARG A 623 10.05 19.49 -27.36
N GLY A 624 10.66 19.03 -26.27
CA GLY A 624 11.30 17.72 -26.19
C GLY A 624 10.30 16.56 -26.40
N ARG A 625 9.15 16.61 -25.71
CA ARG A 625 8.07 15.62 -25.89
C ARG A 625 7.41 15.72 -27.26
N GLU A 626 7.19 16.93 -27.75
CA GLU A 626 6.59 17.21 -29.06
C GLU A 626 7.48 16.68 -30.20
N ARG A 627 8.80 16.96 -30.15
CA ARG A 627 9.78 16.36 -31.07
C ARG A 627 9.80 14.83 -30.98
N MET A 628 9.76 14.28 -29.77
CA MET A 628 9.74 12.82 -29.59
C MET A 628 8.45 12.18 -30.10
N GLY A 629 7.30 12.82 -29.90
CA GLY A 629 6.00 12.42 -30.46
C GLY A 629 5.97 12.50 -31.99
N ALA A 630 6.52 13.57 -32.57
CA ALA A 630 6.69 13.71 -34.03
C ALA A 630 7.60 12.61 -34.59
N LEU A 631 8.75 12.36 -33.96
CA LEU A 631 9.65 11.24 -34.31
C LEU A 631 8.97 9.87 -34.18
N GLN A 632 8.06 9.70 -33.21
CA GLN A 632 7.28 8.48 -33.04
C GLN A 632 6.15 8.34 -34.05
N ALA A 633 5.57 9.44 -34.54
CA ALA A 633 4.51 9.46 -35.55
C ALA A 633 5.01 9.21 -36.99
N LEU A 634 6.30 9.37 -37.26
CA LEU A 634 6.89 9.15 -38.60
C LEU A 634 6.81 7.69 -39.09
N ASN A 635 6.84 7.50 -40.41
CA ASN A 635 6.87 6.19 -41.07
C ASN A 635 8.15 5.42 -40.66
N PRO A 636 8.13 4.08 -40.48
CA PRO A 636 9.35 3.28 -40.31
C PRO A 636 10.46 3.56 -41.35
N LEU A 637 10.11 3.92 -42.60
CA LEU A 637 11.10 4.33 -43.60
C LEU A 637 11.73 5.69 -43.27
N ASP A 638 10.94 6.68 -42.89
CA ASP A 638 11.44 8.01 -42.47
C ASP A 638 12.30 7.91 -41.20
N LYS A 639 11.95 6.99 -40.28
CA LYS A 639 12.76 6.65 -39.10
C LYS A 639 14.10 6.03 -39.47
N LEU A 640 14.15 5.17 -40.50
CA LEU A 640 15.41 4.65 -41.04
C LEU A 640 16.26 5.79 -41.64
N VAL A 641 15.66 6.65 -42.47
CA VAL A 641 16.32 7.81 -43.09
C VAL A 641 16.84 8.80 -42.04
N LEU A 642 16.09 9.07 -40.98
CA LEU A 642 16.55 9.91 -39.87
C LEU A 642 17.65 9.23 -39.04
N HIS A 643 17.63 7.90 -38.89
CA HIS A 643 18.70 7.18 -38.20
C HIS A 643 20.00 7.21 -39.02
N THR A 644 19.95 6.97 -40.33
CA THR A 644 21.13 7.06 -41.21
C THR A 644 21.62 8.49 -41.35
N ALA A 645 20.73 9.48 -41.46
CA ALA A 645 21.10 10.90 -41.46
C ALA A 645 21.79 11.30 -40.15
N ASN A 646 21.25 10.94 -38.98
CA ASN A 646 21.86 11.24 -37.69
C ASN A 646 23.21 10.51 -37.50
N PHE A 647 23.37 9.29 -38.03
CA PHE A 647 24.65 8.58 -38.06
C PHE A 647 25.69 9.27 -38.96
N VAL A 648 25.27 9.76 -40.13
CA VAL A 648 26.14 10.50 -41.08
C VAL A 648 26.53 11.88 -40.53
N LEU A 649 25.60 12.63 -39.94
CA LEU A 649 25.87 13.98 -39.43
C LEU A 649 26.55 13.98 -38.04
N GLY A 650 26.29 12.96 -37.22
CA GLY A 650 26.71 12.91 -35.81
C GLY A 650 28.20 12.67 -35.59
N ASN A 651 28.91 12.04 -36.54
CA ASN A 651 30.35 11.81 -36.45
C ASN A 651 31.10 12.59 -37.56
N ARG A 652 32.20 13.24 -37.19
CA ARG A 652 33.03 14.02 -38.14
C ARG A 652 33.59 13.15 -39.26
N LEU A 653 33.89 11.87 -38.98
CA LEU A 653 34.44 10.94 -39.98
C LEU A 653 33.37 10.46 -40.96
N THR A 654 32.16 10.11 -40.50
CA THR A 654 31.04 9.71 -41.38
C THR A 654 30.58 10.87 -42.26
N ARG A 655 30.55 12.09 -41.74
CA ARG A 655 30.27 13.31 -42.52
C ARG A 655 31.28 13.53 -43.64
N ASN A 656 32.58 13.33 -43.36
CA ASN A 656 33.63 13.47 -44.37
C ASN A 656 33.54 12.35 -45.43
N LEU A 657 33.29 11.10 -45.02
CA LEU A 657 33.06 9.98 -45.96
C LEU A 657 31.81 10.20 -46.83
N PHE A 658 30.72 10.73 -46.26
CA PHE A 658 29.52 11.07 -47.04
C PHE A 658 29.76 12.20 -48.04
N LEU A 659 30.53 13.23 -47.66
CA LEU A 659 30.92 14.30 -48.58
C LEU A 659 31.78 13.76 -49.73
N ILE A 660 32.74 12.87 -49.44
CA ILE A 660 33.52 12.16 -50.47
C ILE A 660 32.60 11.30 -51.36
N TYR A 661 31.69 10.53 -50.79
CA TYR A 661 30.73 9.71 -51.53
C TYR A 661 29.87 10.56 -52.49
N VAL A 662 29.30 11.66 -52.00
CA VAL A 662 28.52 12.61 -52.81
C VAL A 662 29.38 13.22 -53.92
N LEU A 663 30.63 13.60 -53.65
CA LEU A 663 31.56 14.07 -54.69
C LEU A 663 31.88 12.99 -55.73
N THR A 664 32.12 11.74 -55.33
CA THR A 664 32.36 10.64 -56.27
C THR A 664 31.13 10.31 -57.12
N LEU A 665 29.92 10.43 -56.54
CA LEU A 665 28.66 10.25 -57.26
C LEU A 665 28.41 11.39 -58.25
N HIS A 666 28.72 12.64 -57.89
CA HIS A 666 28.68 13.76 -58.82
C HIS A 666 29.73 13.62 -59.92
N ALA A 667 30.96 13.22 -59.60
CA ALA A 667 32.00 12.97 -60.60
C ALA A 667 31.61 11.84 -61.57
N LEU A 668 30.96 10.78 -61.07
CA LEU A 668 30.42 9.70 -61.90
C LEU A 668 29.26 10.18 -62.78
N LEU A 669 28.32 10.99 -62.25
CA LEU A 669 27.26 11.61 -63.04
C LEU A 669 27.80 12.57 -64.11
N PHE A 670 28.80 13.39 -63.80
CA PHE A 670 29.46 14.26 -64.78
C PHE A 670 30.24 13.44 -65.82
N PHE A 671 30.81 12.30 -65.44
CA PHE A 671 31.48 11.39 -66.37
C PHE A 671 30.49 10.69 -67.31
N THR A 672 29.37 10.14 -66.80
CA THR A 672 28.38 9.46 -67.65
C THR A 672 27.54 10.43 -68.47
N TYR A 673 27.16 11.58 -67.92
CA TYR A 673 26.53 12.65 -68.68
C TYR A 673 27.50 13.21 -69.74
N GLY A 674 28.77 13.42 -69.37
CA GLY A 674 29.84 13.78 -70.29
C GLY A 674 29.99 12.78 -71.44
N GLU A 675 30.13 11.48 -71.15
CA GLU A 675 30.22 10.46 -72.19
C GLU A 675 28.97 10.44 -73.09
N SER A 676 27.78 10.63 -72.52
CA SER A 676 26.54 10.72 -73.32
C SER A 676 26.47 11.98 -74.20
N ALA A 677 27.05 13.10 -73.75
CA ALA A 677 27.14 14.34 -74.52
C ALA A 677 28.16 14.21 -75.66
N TRP A 678 29.37 13.70 -75.38
CA TRP A 678 30.39 13.44 -76.39
C TRP A 678 29.89 12.44 -77.46
N ARG A 679 29.24 11.34 -77.05
CA ARG A 679 28.62 10.37 -77.96
C ARG A 679 27.44 10.96 -78.76
N SER A 680 26.86 12.10 -78.37
CA SER A 680 25.79 12.76 -79.13
C SER A 680 26.30 13.88 -80.06
N ASP A 681 27.47 14.47 -79.79
CA ASP A 681 28.20 15.28 -80.79
C ASP A 681 28.69 14.40 -81.96
N ASP A 682 29.23 13.20 -81.69
CA ASP A 682 29.59 12.21 -82.72
C ASP A 682 28.39 11.85 -83.63
N LEU A 683 27.17 11.82 -83.07
CA LEU A 683 25.94 11.58 -83.83
C LEU A 683 25.55 12.79 -84.70
N GLN A 684 25.75 14.03 -84.25
CA GLN A 684 25.49 15.21 -85.08
C GLN A 684 26.44 15.29 -86.28
N GLY A 685 27.73 14.99 -86.10
CA GLY A 685 28.73 14.99 -87.17
C GLY A 685 28.38 14.05 -88.36
N SER A 686 27.57 13.02 -88.11
CA SER A 686 27.21 12.00 -89.12
C SER A 686 26.00 12.34 -90.01
N THR A 687 25.26 13.42 -89.75
CA THR A 687 23.93 13.67 -90.38
C THR A 687 23.87 14.78 -91.42
N LEU A 688 24.94 15.55 -91.63
CA LEU A 688 25.02 16.60 -92.64
C LEU A 688 25.20 16.06 -94.07
N ARG A 689 24.12 15.48 -94.62
CA ARG A 689 24.04 15.08 -96.04
C ARG A 689 23.93 16.33 -96.94
N PRO A 690 24.75 16.47 -97.99
CA PRO A 690 24.68 17.62 -98.89
C PRO A 690 23.37 17.64 -99.72
N PRO A 691 22.88 18.81 -100.14
CA PRO A 691 21.65 18.94 -100.92
C PRO A 691 21.82 18.34 -102.33
N ILE A 692 20.78 17.62 -102.78
CA ILE A 692 20.71 17.07 -104.15
C ILE A 692 20.17 18.16 -105.09
N PRO A 693 20.82 18.45 -106.23
CA PRO A 693 20.33 19.45 -107.17
C PRO A 693 19.08 18.96 -107.91
N VAL A 694 18.10 19.84 -108.06
CA VAL A 694 16.88 19.58 -108.85
C VAL A 694 17.14 20.01 -110.29
N ASN A 695 17.42 19.05 -111.18
CA ASN A 695 17.43 19.31 -112.62
C ASN A 695 16.01 19.31 -113.17
N ASN A 696 15.66 20.36 -113.91
CA ASN A 696 14.33 20.59 -114.46
C ASN A 696 14.26 20.04 -115.90
N PRO A 697 13.37 19.08 -116.23
CA PRO A 697 13.29 18.49 -117.57
C PRO A 697 12.50 19.40 -118.53
N ALA A 698 13.15 20.44 -119.05
CA ALA A 698 12.53 21.40 -119.96
C ALA A 698 13.53 22.01 -120.96
N ASP A 699 14.28 21.17 -121.68
CA ASP A 699 14.66 21.40 -123.09
C ASP A 699 15.29 20.12 -123.71
N SER A 700 14.99 19.87 -124.99
CA SER A 700 15.42 18.75 -125.86
C SER A 700 15.22 17.33 -125.32
#